data_AF-A0AAD8V7J7-F1
#
_entry.id   AF-A0AAD8V7J7-F1
#
_cell.length_a   1.000
_cell.length_b   1.000
_cell.length_c   1.000
_cell.angle_alpha   90.00
_cell.angle_beta   90.00
_cell.angle_gamma   90.00
#
_symmetry.space_group_name_H-M   'P 1'
#
loop_
_entity.id
_entity.type
_entity.pdbx_description
1 polymer ?
#
loop_
_entity_poly.entity_id
_entity_poly.type
_entity_poly.pdbx_seq_one_letter_code
_entity_poly.pdbx_strand_id
1 'polypeptide(L)'
;MATVLPQKRVLGETPSTRRNIPSTPSSLKKRKVEGFSSSPAHHLDPQRDAKGLPGSSQPKSAFESEVLEKLSQDIADRKQNNTEKDQAWERPPLVDFDPARDNLIFQQIEAEEGSLHGGRATVKLFGVTEKGHSVMLHVTDFKHYLYVAAPVAFRPEDCNAFKAYLESQVAQHQPCIHSVAFLMRENIYGFQGNVKSPYLKITVMDPKFISRVRTTIESGNANWKGMWKGMDGGVMTFDNIQYVLRFMVDCRIFGMSWVEAPASKYQVLPQSQRQSNCQIEAEISHLDLIAHKPVGEWSKMAPLRIMSFDIECAGRKGIFPEATHDPVIQIANVVTRYGEKKPFVRNVFCLDTTSPIVATQILDFEKEEKMLSEWQKFLIKVDPDILIGYNIANFDFPYLLDRAKHLKVPGFEYWSRIPSMPSRAKDTNFSSKQMGNRDSKATNTNGRLQLDLLQLVQRDYHLRSYTLNSVCSQFLGEQKEDVHHTMITELFNGTPESRRRLALYCLKDAYLPQRLMDKLSCLENYTEMARVTGIPFNFLLSRGQQVKFISQLFRKALEQKLVIPNMRAEGTDEQYEGATVIEPTRGYYDVPIATLDFASLYPSIMQAHNLCYTTLVNKKAIEKFQLKKDDDYIVTPNGDTFVTTKQRKGLLAQILEELLAARKQAKRELAMETDPFKKAVLNGRQLALKISANSVYGLTGATTGKLPCLEIASSTTSFGRQMIMKTKEEVEKKYCIANGYSHDAQVIYGDTDSVMVKFGTKDLPEAMKLGEEAANHVSSKFVKPIKLEFEKVYYPYLLINKKRYAGLYWTKPEKYDKMDTKGIETVRRDNCLLVQTVIEKVLRMILIDQDVQGAQDYVKDTIADLLQNKVDMSKLVITKALTKDDYAAKQAHVELAQRMKKRDAGSAPGLGDRVAYVMIKGAAGSKNYEKSEDPIYVLENNVPIDTKYYLDNQLAKPLGRIFEPILGETKANSLLAGAHTRTIAVSAPTVGGLMKFAKKTQTCMGCKKPLRGKEESEGAVCSDCAPRVGELYKKTLDKVSDLEVRFGRLWTQCQRCQGSMHCEVICSSKDCPIFYMRMKAKKDLEDAGKELTRFDFDQAAIW
;
A
#
# COMPACT_ATOMS: atom_id res chain seq x y z
N MET A 1 58.72 2.31 -20.64
CA MET A 1 57.41 2.05 -21.28
C MET A 1 57.41 0.62 -21.78
N ALA A 2 56.31 -0.13 -21.57
CA ALA A 2 56.06 -1.47 -22.13
C ALA A 2 57.10 -2.56 -21.75
N THR A 3 56.81 -3.86 -21.64
CA THR A 3 55.58 -4.69 -21.59
C THR A 3 56.02 -6.06 -21.07
N VAL A 4 55.11 -6.91 -20.57
CA VAL A 4 55.07 -8.37 -20.86
C VAL A 4 53.83 -8.99 -20.18
N LEU A 5 53.15 -9.88 -20.92
CA LEU A 5 52.01 -10.70 -20.47
C LEU A 5 52.49 -12.08 -19.98
N PRO A 6 51.83 -12.72 -19.01
CA PRO A 6 52.00 -14.14 -18.74
C PRO A 6 50.90 -15.00 -19.39
N GLN A 7 51.27 -16.15 -19.96
CA GLN A 7 50.35 -17.18 -20.45
C GLN A 7 50.18 -18.36 -19.47
N LYS A 8 49.01 -19.00 -19.58
CA LYS A 8 48.55 -20.33 -19.12
C LYS A 8 49.55 -21.28 -18.43
N ARG A 9 49.04 -22.01 -17.42
CA ARG A 9 49.44 -23.40 -17.14
C ARG A 9 48.26 -24.35 -17.31
N VAL A 10 48.59 -25.58 -17.73
CA VAL A 10 47.68 -26.69 -18.06
C VAL A 10 47.61 -27.65 -16.88
N LEU A 11 46.46 -28.32 -16.68
CA LEU A 11 46.29 -29.41 -15.72
C LEU A 11 47.01 -30.67 -16.19
N GLY A 12 47.84 -31.28 -15.33
CA GLY A 12 48.52 -32.55 -15.60
C GLY A 12 47.76 -33.74 -15.02
N GLU A 13 47.71 -34.85 -15.76
CA GLU A 13 47.17 -36.14 -15.34
C GLU A 13 48.23 -37.05 -14.67
N THR A 14 47.77 -38.23 -14.21
CA THR A 14 48.50 -39.47 -13.88
C THR A 14 49.09 -39.63 -12.45
N PRO A 15 49.30 -40.87 -11.95
CA PRO A 15 48.64 -42.15 -12.26
C PRO A 15 48.19 -42.97 -11.02
N SER A 16 47.57 -44.12 -11.29
CA SER A 16 47.11 -45.14 -10.35
C SER A 16 48.21 -45.90 -9.57
N THR A 17 47.92 -46.26 -8.32
CA THR A 17 48.46 -47.47 -7.67
C THR A 17 47.37 -48.21 -6.88
N ARG A 18 47.37 -49.55 -6.95
CA ARG A 18 46.48 -50.47 -6.20
C ARG A 18 47.27 -51.14 -5.08
N ARG A 19 46.67 -51.35 -3.89
CA ARG A 19 46.41 -52.69 -3.31
C ARG A 19 45.78 -52.71 -1.91
N ASN A 20 45.10 -53.83 -1.64
CA ASN A 20 44.76 -54.45 -0.36
C ASN A 20 43.66 -53.84 0.53
N ILE A 21 42.44 -54.36 0.34
CA ILE A 21 41.42 -54.55 1.39
C ILE A 21 41.12 -56.06 1.45
N PRO A 22 41.12 -56.72 2.62
CA PRO A 22 40.79 -58.14 2.74
C PRO A 22 39.27 -58.39 2.69
N SER A 23 38.90 -59.57 2.20
CA SER A 23 37.51 -60.01 2.02
C SER A 23 36.91 -60.67 3.25
N THR A 24 35.59 -60.61 3.38
CA THR A 24 34.78 -61.52 4.24
C THR A 24 33.58 -62.07 3.45
N PRO A 25 33.04 -63.25 3.82
CA PRO A 25 32.37 -64.13 2.85
C PRO A 25 30.84 -64.05 2.83
N SER A 26 30.28 -64.52 1.71
CA SER A 26 28.85 -64.74 1.51
C SER A 26 28.29 -65.93 2.29
N SER A 27 27.04 -65.87 2.74
CA SER A 27 26.15 -67.05 2.72
C SER A 27 24.67 -66.68 2.61
N LEU A 28 23.92 -67.54 1.91
CA LEU A 28 22.47 -67.42 1.69
C LEU A 28 21.69 -68.11 2.83
N LYS A 29 20.52 -67.58 3.21
CA LYS A 29 19.23 -68.33 3.23
C LYS A 29 18.03 -67.48 3.67
N LYS A 30 16.86 -67.81 3.11
CA LYS A 30 15.54 -67.20 3.39
C LYS A 30 15.01 -67.60 4.77
N ARG A 31 14.16 -66.75 5.37
CA ARG A 31 13.03 -67.23 6.20
C ARG A 31 11.78 -66.37 6.01
N LYS A 32 10.60 -66.99 6.15
CA LYS A 32 9.27 -66.47 5.82
C LYS A 32 8.78 -65.39 6.80
N VAL A 33 7.85 -64.56 6.32
CA VAL A 33 6.68 -64.13 7.10
C VAL A 33 5.45 -64.53 6.30
N GLU A 34 4.50 -65.20 6.93
CA GLU A 34 3.20 -65.58 6.35
C GLU A 34 2.14 -64.52 6.65
N GLY A 35 1.07 -64.49 5.86
CA GLY A 35 -0.02 -63.51 6.04
C GLY A 35 -1.40 -64.11 5.79
N PHE A 36 -2.41 -63.40 6.27
CA PHE A 36 -3.84 -63.56 6.01
C PHE A 36 -4.49 -62.17 6.16
N SER A 37 -5.65 -61.83 5.58
CA SER A 37 -6.31 -62.25 4.34
C SER A 37 -7.61 -61.43 4.23
N SER A 38 -7.86 -60.71 3.14
CA SER A 38 -9.15 -60.70 2.41
C SER A 38 -9.24 -59.59 1.37
N SER A 39 -9.66 -60.01 0.18
CA SER A 39 -10.06 -59.25 -1.02
C SER A 39 -11.59 -58.98 -0.95
N PRO A 40 -12.29 -58.33 -1.93
CA PRO A 40 -11.88 -58.13 -3.31
C PRO A 40 -12.20 -56.79 -4.01
N ALA A 41 -11.60 -56.66 -5.20
CA ALA A 41 -11.84 -55.64 -6.21
C ALA A 41 -12.75 -56.17 -7.35
N HIS A 42 -13.30 -55.26 -8.14
CA HIS A 42 -13.79 -55.38 -9.54
C HIS A 42 -13.86 -53.93 -10.09
N HIS A 43 -13.68 -53.54 -11.36
CA HIS A 43 -13.23 -54.12 -12.64
C HIS A 43 -12.90 -52.90 -13.58
N LEU A 44 -12.24 -52.97 -14.75
CA LEU A 44 -11.72 -54.07 -15.59
C LEU A 44 -10.38 -53.62 -16.28
N ASP A 45 -10.11 -54.01 -17.53
CA ASP A 45 -8.86 -53.81 -18.32
C ASP A 45 -9.21 -53.66 -19.84
N PRO A 46 -8.31 -53.79 -20.85
CA PRO A 46 -7.14 -52.98 -21.28
C PRO A 46 -7.27 -52.41 -22.74
N GLN A 47 -6.32 -51.58 -23.20
CA GLN A 47 -5.82 -51.68 -24.60
C GLN A 47 -4.42 -51.09 -24.90
N ARG A 48 -3.67 -51.89 -25.69
CA ARG A 48 -2.43 -51.74 -26.49
C ARG A 48 -2.18 -50.37 -27.19
N ASP A 49 -0.99 -49.97 -27.68
CA ASP A 49 0.30 -50.67 -27.90
C ASP A 49 1.53 -49.72 -28.10
N ALA A 50 2.74 -50.30 -28.20
CA ALA A 50 3.94 -49.83 -28.95
C ALA A 50 4.88 -48.67 -28.50
N LYS A 51 6.00 -49.08 -27.86
CA LYS A 51 7.45 -48.75 -28.11
C LYS A 51 7.95 -47.30 -28.38
N GLY A 52 8.94 -46.85 -27.58
CA GLY A 52 9.89 -45.79 -28.01
C GLY A 52 10.91 -45.22 -27.00
N LEU A 53 12.06 -45.91 -26.79
CA LEU A 53 13.38 -45.41 -26.28
C LEU A 53 13.49 -44.75 -24.86
N PRO A 54 14.67 -44.84 -24.18
CA PRO A 54 14.82 -44.43 -22.78
C PRO A 54 15.17 -42.94 -22.62
N GLY A 55 14.21 -42.14 -22.17
CA GLY A 55 14.44 -40.76 -21.73
C GLY A 55 14.97 -40.68 -20.29
N SER A 56 15.89 -39.74 -20.04
CA SER A 56 16.47 -39.44 -18.72
C SER A 56 15.43 -39.34 -17.60
N SER A 57 15.52 -40.22 -16.60
CA SER A 57 14.63 -40.23 -15.44
C SER A 57 15.09 -39.25 -14.35
N GLN A 58 14.87 -37.95 -14.58
CA GLN A 58 14.80 -36.97 -13.50
C GLN A 58 13.35 -36.49 -13.31
N PRO A 59 12.77 -36.59 -12.10
CA PRO A 59 11.49 -35.97 -11.82
C PRO A 59 11.65 -34.44 -11.84
N LYS A 60 10.72 -33.75 -12.50
CA LYS A 60 10.70 -32.28 -12.55
C LYS A 60 10.48 -31.69 -11.15
N SER A 61 10.96 -30.47 -10.95
CA SER A 61 10.72 -29.68 -9.73
C SER A 61 9.22 -29.65 -9.39
N ALA A 62 8.86 -29.74 -8.12
CA ALA A 62 7.45 -29.66 -7.70
C ALA A 62 6.85 -28.26 -7.94
N PHE A 63 7.69 -27.21 -8.02
CA PHE A 63 7.27 -25.85 -8.38
C PHE A 63 7.24 -25.62 -9.89
N GLU A 64 8.19 -26.17 -10.66
CA GLU A 64 7.96 -26.28 -12.11
C GLU A 64 6.67 -27.05 -12.35
N SER A 65 6.40 -28.12 -11.61
CA SER A 65 5.18 -28.91 -11.74
C SER A 65 3.95 -28.15 -11.29
N GLU A 66 3.92 -27.41 -10.18
CA GLU A 66 2.71 -26.70 -9.74
C GLU A 66 2.45 -25.40 -10.52
N VAL A 67 3.50 -24.66 -10.90
CA VAL A 67 3.37 -23.49 -11.78
C VAL A 67 3.04 -23.96 -13.19
N LEU A 68 3.73 -24.97 -13.74
CA LEU A 68 3.33 -25.53 -15.04
C LEU A 68 1.97 -26.20 -14.94
N GLU A 69 1.55 -26.92 -13.90
CA GLU A 69 0.23 -27.56 -13.80
C GLU A 69 -0.89 -26.53 -13.65
N LYS A 70 -0.74 -25.50 -12.82
CA LYS A 70 -1.72 -24.39 -12.81
C LYS A 70 -1.72 -23.63 -14.15
N LEU A 71 -0.62 -23.66 -14.91
CA LEU A 71 -0.57 -23.19 -16.30
C LEU A 71 -0.96 -24.25 -17.35
N SER A 72 -1.14 -25.54 -17.01
CA SER A 72 -1.24 -26.69 -17.96
C SER A 72 -2.48 -27.58 -17.80
N GLN A 73 -3.07 -27.67 -16.61
CA GLN A 73 -4.50 -27.97 -16.47
C GLN A 73 -5.29 -26.98 -17.35
N ASP A 74 -4.80 -25.74 -17.35
CA ASP A 74 -5.17 -24.61 -18.20
C ASP A 74 -4.75 -24.71 -19.70
N ILE A 75 -4.12 -25.82 -20.14
CA ILE A 75 -3.73 -26.14 -21.54
C ILE A 75 -4.61 -27.24 -22.15
N ALA A 76 -5.35 -28.03 -21.35
CA ALA A 76 -6.26 -29.05 -21.88
C ALA A 76 -7.27 -28.45 -22.88
N ASP A 77 -7.80 -27.27 -22.57
CA ASP A 77 -8.72 -26.48 -23.42
C ASP A 77 -8.06 -25.85 -24.67
N ARG A 78 -6.73 -25.95 -24.82
CA ARG A 78 -5.95 -25.25 -25.87
C ARG A 78 -5.07 -26.16 -26.73
N LYS A 79 -5.31 -27.48 -26.72
CA LYS A 79 -4.53 -28.50 -27.46
C LYS A 79 -4.51 -28.42 -29.00
N GLN A 80 -4.92 -27.31 -29.62
CA GLN A 80 -4.89 -27.11 -31.08
C GLN A 80 -3.90 -26.06 -31.59
N ASN A 81 -3.44 -25.08 -30.78
CA ASN A 81 -2.48 -24.05 -31.22
C ASN A 81 -1.22 -23.97 -30.33
N ASN A 82 -0.10 -23.58 -30.92
CA ASN A 82 1.25 -23.87 -30.41
C ASN A 82 1.89 -22.63 -29.73
N THR A 83 2.00 -22.66 -28.40
CA THR A 83 2.03 -21.46 -27.52
C THR A 83 3.24 -20.53 -27.62
N GLU A 84 4.31 -20.90 -28.33
CA GLU A 84 5.48 -20.01 -28.52
C GLU A 84 5.39 -19.18 -29.81
N LYS A 85 4.61 -19.61 -30.81
CA LYS A 85 4.44 -18.88 -32.08
C LYS A 85 3.27 -17.88 -32.08
N ASP A 86 2.40 -17.95 -31.08
CA ASP A 86 1.19 -17.11 -30.97
C ASP A 86 1.42 -15.76 -30.24
N GLN A 87 2.67 -15.41 -29.87
CA GLN A 87 2.97 -14.14 -29.19
C GLN A 87 2.93 -12.93 -30.15
N ALA A 88 1.75 -12.57 -30.63
CA ALA A 88 1.53 -11.37 -31.45
C ALA A 88 1.68 -10.09 -30.61
N TRP A 89 2.84 -9.41 -30.75
CA TRP A 89 3.13 -8.19 -29.99
C TRP A 89 2.31 -6.97 -30.44
N GLU A 90 2.11 -6.76 -31.74
CA GLU A 90 1.45 -5.55 -32.27
C GLU A 90 -0.05 -5.47 -31.93
N ARG A 91 -0.62 -4.27 -32.01
CA ARG A 91 -2.09 -4.09 -31.95
C ARG A 91 -2.76 -4.59 -33.23
N PRO A 92 -4.04 -5.02 -33.18
CA PRO A 92 -4.80 -5.35 -34.38
C PRO A 92 -4.74 -4.20 -35.39
N PRO A 93 -4.49 -4.45 -36.69
CA PRO A 93 -4.40 -3.40 -37.69
C PRO A 93 -5.74 -2.67 -37.86
N LEU A 94 -5.67 -1.40 -38.27
CA LEU A 94 -6.85 -0.65 -38.70
C LEU A 94 -7.26 -1.17 -40.08
N VAL A 95 -8.51 -1.61 -40.20
CA VAL A 95 -9.12 -2.09 -41.45
C VAL A 95 -10.44 -1.34 -41.63
N ASP A 96 -10.66 -0.78 -42.83
CA ASP A 96 -11.89 -0.05 -43.21
C ASP A 96 -12.29 1.05 -42.21
N PHE A 97 -11.36 1.96 -41.90
CA PHE A 97 -11.62 3.16 -41.10
C PHE A 97 -11.63 4.41 -41.99
N ASP A 98 -12.79 5.07 -42.08
CA ASP A 98 -13.00 6.29 -42.85
C ASP A 98 -13.52 7.41 -41.94
N PRO A 99 -12.77 8.53 -41.73
CA PRO A 99 -13.21 9.63 -40.88
C PRO A 99 -14.43 10.39 -41.39
N ALA A 100 -14.83 10.24 -42.66
CA ALA A 100 -16.06 10.81 -43.18
C ALA A 100 -17.31 10.02 -42.74
N ARG A 101 -17.16 8.71 -42.53
CA ARG A 101 -18.25 7.74 -42.26
C ARG A 101 -18.32 7.31 -40.78
N ASP A 102 -17.18 7.11 -40.15
CA ASP A 102 -17.07 6.40 -38.87
C ASP A 102 -16.91 7.37 -37.69
N ASN A 103 -17.58 7.10 -36.56
CA ASN A 103 -17.36 7.86 -35.32
C ASN A 103 -16.13 7.31 -34.57
N LEU A 104 -15.21 8.20 -34.18
CA LEU A 104 -14.05 7.83 -33.37
C LEU A 104 -14.40 7.81 -31.89
N ILE A 105 -14.81 6.63 -31.40
CA ILE A 105 -15.24 6.37 -30.02
C ILE A 105 -14.14 5.62 -29.25
N PHE A 106 -13.63 6.21 -28.17
CA PHE A 106 -12.57 5.60 -27.35
C PHE A 106 -12.65 5.97 -25.87
N GLN A 107 -12.09 5.10 -25.01
CA GLN A 107 -11.90 5.42 -23.60
C GLN A 107 -10.60 6.22 -23.45
N GLN A 108 -10.69 7.47 -22.99
CA GLN A 108 -9.51 8.27 -22.70
C GLN A 108 -8.85 7.77 -21.40
N ILE A 109 -7.53 7.57 -21.42
CA ILE A 109 -6.74 7.14 -20.26
C ILE A 109 -5.91 8.28 -19.68
N GLU A 110 -5.36 9.14 -20.55
CA GLU A 110 -4.53 10.27 -20.16
C GLU A 110 -4.89 11.52 -20.98
N ALA A 111 -4.83 12.67 -20.31
CA ALA A 111 -5.03 13.98 -20.90
C ALA A 111 -3.83 14.87 -20.54
N GLU A 112 -3.18 15.47 -21.54
CA GLU A 112 -2.03 16.37 -21.35
C GLU A 112 -2.17 17.67 -22.15
N GLU A 113 -1.41 18.68 -21.77
CA GLU A 113 -1.27 19.92 -22.53
C GLU A 113 -0.34 19.69 -23.72
N GLY A 114 -0.73 20.18 -24.90
CA GLY A 114 0.02 20.00 -26.14
C GLY A 114 -0.07 21.19 -27.07
N SER A 115 0.51 21.04 -28.25
CA SER A 115 0.45 22.03 -29.33
C SER A 115 0.42 21.37 -30.70
N LEU A 116 -0.29 21.97 -31.65
CA LEU A 116 -0.39 21.54 -33.04
C LEU A 116 -0.10 22.73 -33.98
N HIS A 117 0.08 22.50 -35.29
CA HIS A 117 0.15 23.52 -36.35
C HIS A 117 0.97 24.78 -36.00
N GLY A 118 2.26 24.61 -35.68
CA GLY A 118 3.15 25.74 -35.40
C GLY A 118 3.02 26.39 -34.01
N GLY A 119 2.37 25.73 -33.06
CA GLY A 119 2.32 26.17 -31.65
C GLY A 119 0.92 26.53 -31.14
N ARG A 120 -0.14 26.28 -31.90
CA ARG A 120 -1.54 26.39 -31.44
C ARG A 120 -1.75 25.43 -30.27
N ALA A 121 -2.08 25.94 -29.09
CA ALA A 121 -2.29 25.12 -27.90
C ALA A 121 -3.46 24.13 -28.10
N THR A 122 -3.27 22.90 -27.63
CA THR A 122 -4.26 21.81 -27.68
C THR A 122 -4.30 21.05 -26.35
N VAL A 123 -5.33 20.24 -26.15
CA VAL A 123 -5.31 19.16 -25.14
C VAL A 123 -5.21 17.84 -25.90
N LYS A 124 -4.18 17.06 -25.61
CA LYS A 124 -4.00 15.73 -26.19
C LYS A 124 -4.73 14.72 -25.31
N LEU A 125 -5.66 13.98 -25.90
CA LEU A 125 -6.34 12.85 -25.27
C LEU A 125 -5.77 11.56 -25.83
N PHE A 126 -5.14 10.76 -24.97
CA PHE A 126 -4.70 9.41 -25.30
C PHE A 126 -5.73 8.38 -24.85
N GLY A 127 -5.91 7.31 -25.59
CA GLY A 127 -6.80 6.24 -25.18
C GLY A 127 -6.93 5.10 -26.18
N VAL A 128 -7.96 4.27 -25.96
CA VAL A 128 -8.13 3.00 -26.67
C VAL A 128 -9.58 2.81 -27.09
N THR A 129 -9.81 2.41 -28.33
CA THR A 129 -11.15 2.04 -28.84
C THR A 129 -11.60 0.69 -28.28
N GLU A 130 -12.88 0.37 -28.40
CA GLU A 130 -13.41 -0.95 -28.00
C GLU A 130 -12.77 -2.12 -28.78
N LYS A 131 -12.33 -1.88 -30.02
CA LYS A 131 -11.57 -2.84 -30.85
C LYS A 131 -10.09 -2.96 -30.46
N GLY A 132 -9.62 -2.18 -29.48
CA GLY A 132 -8.24 -2.21 -29.00
C GLY A 132 -7.25 -1.34 -29.80
N HIS A 133 -7.72 -0.41 -30.64
CA HIS A 133 -6.84 0.50 -31.38
C HIS A 133 -6.39 1.67 -30.49
N SER A 134 -5.12 2.04 -30.53
CA SER A 134 -4.60 3.21 -29.78
C SER A 134 -4.84 4.52 -30.53
N VAL A 135 -5.26 5.54 -29.78
CA VAL A 135 -5.70 6.85 -30.28
C VAL A 135 -4.94 7.97 -29.57
N MET A 136 -4.50 8.97 -30.33
CA MET A 136 -4.21 10.30 -29.80
C MET A 136 -5.07 11.34 -30.53
N LEU A 137 -5.94 12.03 -29.79
CA LEU A 137 -6.82 13.08 -30.31
C LEU A 137 -6.34 14.45 -29.82
N HIS A 138 -5.98 15.34 -30.73
CA HIS A 138 -5.70 16.75 -30.45
C HIS A 138 -7.02 17.52 -30.37
N VAL A 139 -7.39 17.95 -29.17
CA VAL A 139 -8.58 18.79 -28.98
C VAL A 139 -8.18 20.27 -29.02
N THR A 140 -8.76 20.99 -29.98
CA THR A 140 -8.39 22.36 -30.35
C THR A 140 -9.43 23.40 -29.90
N ASP A 141 -9.12 24.68 -30.12
CA ASP A 141 -9.94 25.88 -29.81
C ASP A 141 -10.29 26.14 -28.35
N PHE A 142 -9.93 25.26 -27.43
CA PHE A 142 -10.10 25.52 -26.01
C PHE A 142 -9.08 26.56 -25.53
N LYS A 143 -9.55 27.65 -24.91
CA LYS A 143 -8.71 28.77 -24.44
C LYS A 143 -8.83 28.93 -22.94
N HIS A 144 -7.70 29.01 -22.25
CA HIS A 144 -7.67 29.17 -20.80
C HIS A 144 -8.11 30.58 -20.38
N TYR A 145 -8.64 30.72 -19.17
CA TYR A 145 -9.17 31.99 -18.68
C TYR A 145 -9.20 32.06 -17.15
N LEU A 146 -9.30 33.30 -16.66
CA LEU A 146 -9.56 33.62 -15.25
C LEU A 146 -10.68 34.65 -15.14
N TYR A 147 -11.17 34.86 -13.91
CA TYR A 147 -12.13 35.94 -13.61
C TYR A 147 -11.53 36.94 -12.61
N VAL A 148 -11.95 38.20 -12.73
CA VAL A 148 -11.70 39.28 -11.76
C VAL A 148 -12.99 40.08 -11.58
N ALA A 149 -13.26 40.58 -10.37
CA ALA A 149 -14.44 41.42 -10.12
C ALA A 149 -14.32 42.75 -10.92
N ALA A 150 -15.40 43.14 -11.60
CA ALA A 150 -15.41 44.39 -12.36
C ALA A 150 -15.57 45.60 -11.42
N PRO A 151 -14.79 46.69 -11.60
CA PRO A 151 -14.99 47.92 -10.85
C PRO A 151 -16.39 48.51 -11.08
N VAL A 152 -16.91 49.23 -10.08
CA VAL A 152 -18.25 49.84 -10.12
C VAL A 152 -18.44 50.79 -11.32
N ALA A 153 -17.37 51.43 -11.79
CA ALA A 153 -17.39 52.34 -12.92
C ALA A 153 -17.14 51.66 -14.29
N PHE A 154 -16.81 50.37 -14.32
CA PHE A 154 -16.45 49.64 -15.53
C PHE A 154 -17.69 49.20 -16.30
N ARG A 155 -17.80 49.52 -17.58
CA ARG A 155 -18.94 49.17 -18.43
C ARG A 155 -18.59 48.12 -19.49
N PRO A 156 -19.56 47.45 -20.13
CA PRO A 156 -19.29 46.49 -21.20
C PRO A 156 -18.47 47.06 -22.37
N GLU A 157 -18.64 48.35 -22.67
CA GLU A 157 -17.94 49.03 -23.77
C GLU A 157 -16.44 49.20 -23.46
N ASP A 158 -16.05 49.29 -22.17
CA ASP A 158 -14.67 49.40 -21.73
C ASP A 158 -13.85 48.13 -21.98
N CYS A 159 -14.47 46.96 -22.24
CA CYS A 159 -13.78 45.68 -22.40
C CYS A 159 -12.67 45.70 -23.47
N ASN A 160 -12.88 46.38 -24.60
CA ASN A 160 -11.89 46.46 -25.67
C ASN A 160 -10.71 47.37 -25.29
N ALA A 161 -10.98 48.51 -24.63
CA ALA A 161 -9.94 49.42 -24.17
C ALA A 161 -9.12 48.81 -23.02
N PHE A 162 -9.78 48.12 -22.09
CA PHE A 162 -9.10 47.37 -21.02
C PHE A 162 -8.29 46.20 -21.56
N LYS A 163 -8.78 45.48 -22.59
CA LYS A 163 -7.98 44.45 -23.29
C LYS A 163 -6.67 45.06 -23.81
N ALA A 164 -6.73 46.17 -24.54
CA ALA A 164 -5.55 46.82 -25.11
C ALA A 164 -4.56 47.30 -24.03
N TYR A 165 -5.05 47.84 -22.91
CA TYR A 165 -4.22 48.21 -21.77
C TYR A 165 -3.60 46.99 -21.07
N LEU A 166 -4.38 45.95 -20.77
CA LEU A 166 -3.87 44.74 -20.13
C LEU A 166 -2.83 44.03 -21.02
N GLU A 167 -3.04 44.05 -22.34
CA GLU A 167 -2.04 43.62 -23.32
C GLU A 167 -0.75 44.45 -23.17
N SER A 168 -0.83 45.78 -23.11
CA SER A 168 0.36 46.63 -22.94
C SER A 168 1.12 46.42 -21.63
N GLN A 169 0.47 45.92 -20.56
CA GLN A 169 1.12 45.60 -19.28
C GLN A 169 1.74 44.18 -19.23
N VAL A 170 1.37 43.29 -20.16
CA VAL A 170 1.74 41.86 -20.10
C VAL A 170 2.51 41.38 -21.34
N ALA A 171 2.37 42.06 -22.47
CA ALA A 171 2.97 41.69 -23.75
C ALA A 171 4.48 41.97 -23.77
N GLN A 172 5.26 40.89 -23.67
CA GLN A 172 6.68 40.88 -24.00
C GLN A 172 6.83 40.35 -25.43
N HIS A 173 6.64 41.24 -26.41
CA HIS A 173 6.79 41.00 -27.86
C HIS A 173 5.84 39.97 -28.52
N GLN A 174 4.81 39.47 -27.82
CA GLN A 174 3.80 38.57 -28.40
C GLN A 174 2.40 38.77 -27.78
N PRO A 175 1.30 38.60 -28.54
CA PRO A 175 -0.06 38.73 -28.02
C PRO A 175 -0.41 37.70 -26.94
N CYS A 176 -0.94 38.18 -25.83
CA CYS A 176 -1.21 37.41 -24.62
C CYS A 176 -2.71 37.23 -24.34
N ILE A 177 -3.51 38.28 -24.56
CA ILE A 177 -4.93 38.33 -24.22
C ILE A 177 -5.77 38.07 -25.48
N HIS A 178 -6.54 36.99 -25.47
CA HIS A 178 -7.50 36.69 -26.52
C HIS A 178 -8.71 37.63 -26.44
N SER A 179 -9.36 37.69 -25.29
CA SER A 179 -10.58 38.48 -25.09
C SER A 179 -10.81 38.83 -23.62
N VAL A 180 -11.46 39.97 -23.40
CA VAL A 180 -12.07 40.37 -22.13
C VAL A 180 -13.57 40.42 -22.36
N ALA A 181 -14.36 39.77 -21.50
CA ALA A 181 -15.82 39.79 -21.58
C ALA A 181 -16.44 40.16 -20.23
N PHE A 182 -17.38 41.10 -20.25
CA PHE A 182 -18.18 41.50 -19.09
C PHE A 182 -19.30 40.47 -18.86
N LEU A 183 -19.34 39.85 -17.68
CA LEU A 183 -20.27 38.75 -17.37
C LEU A 183 -20.78 38.84 -15.92
N MET A 184 -22.06 38.53 -15.74
CA MET A 184 -22.65 38.43 -14.40
C MET A 184 -22.30 37.07 -13.76
N ARG A 185 -21.69 37.09 -12.57
CA ARG A 185 -21.27 35.94 -11.76
C ARG A 185 -21.49 36.21 -10.28
N GLU A 186 -21.44 35.17 -9.46
CA GLU A 186 -21.54 35.30 -8.01
C GLU A 186 -20.32 34.64 -7.34
N ASN A 187 -19.79 35.28 -6.29
CA ASN A 187 -18.70 34.71 -5.49
C ASN A 187 -19.23 33.51 -4.70
N ILE A 188 -18.52 32.38 -4.73
CA ILE A 188 -18.84 31.22 -3.90
C ILE A 188 -18.70 31.50 -2.40
N TYR A 189 -17.86 32.46 -2.01
CA TYR A 189 -17.47 32.71 -0.62
C TYR A 189 -18.32 33.81 0.01
N GLY A 190 -19.13 33.44 1.01
CA GLY A 190 -20.08 34.31 1.69
C GLY A 190 -21.38 34.50 0.90
N PHE A 191 -22.52 34.53 1.59
CA PHE A 191 -23.84 34.73 1.00
C PHE A 191 -24.00 36.14 0.42
N GLN A 192 -24.28 36.24 -0.88
CA GLN A 192 -24.41 37.51 -1.62
C GLN A 192 -25.87 37.92 -1.89
N GLY A 193 -26.85 37.38 -1.15
CA GLY A 193 -28.27 37.65 -1.39
C GLY A 193 -28.81 37.02 -2.68
N ASN A 194 -28.14 36.00 -3.21
CA ASN A 194 -28.38 35.40 -4.54
C ASN A 194 -28.25 36.40 -5.72
N VAL A 195 -27.66 37.57 -5.49
CA VAL A 195 -27.41 38.59 -6.52
C VAL A 195 -26.10 38.31 -7.23
N LYS A 196 -26.11 38.37 -8.56
CA LYS A 196 -24.88 38.31 -9.37
C LYS A 196 -24.28 39.70 -9.50
N SER A 197 -22.97 39.77 -9.35
CA SER A 197 -22.15 40.97 -9.56
C SER A 197 -21.49 40.93 -10.95
N PRO A 198 -21.04 42.07 -11.49
CA PRO A 198 -20.26 42.09 -12.71
C PRO A 198 -18.83 41.60 -12.50
N TYR A 199 -18.36 40.74 -13.40
CA TYR A 199 -17.01 40.19 -13.45
C TYR A 199 -16.45 40.30 -14.87
N LEU A 200 -15.14 40.45 -14.98
CA LEU A 200 -14.41 40.38 -16.25
C LEU A 200 -13.86 38.97 -16.41
N LYS A 201 -14.26 38.26 -17.47
CA LYS A 201 -13.63 37.01 -17.92
C LYS A 201 -12.47 37.38 -18.86
N ILE A 202 -11.25 37.09 -18.42
CA ILE A 202 -10.03 37.36 -19.19
C ILE A 202 -9.55 36.03 -19.75
N THR A 203 -9.62 35.90 -21.08
CA THR A 203 -9.22 34.70 -21.83
C THR A 203 -7.85 34.95 -22.45
N VAL A 204 -6.91 34.02 -22.28
CA VAL A 204 -5.55 34.11 -22.83
C VAL A 204 -5.43 33.42 -24.19
N MET A 205 -4.46 33.85 -25.00
CA MET A 205 -4.15 33.23 -26.30
C MET A 205 -3.54 31.83 -26.15
N ASP A 206 -2.76 31.62 -25.09
CA ASP A 206 -2.02 30.40 -24.79
C ASP A 206 -2.07 30.17 -23.26
N PRO A 207 -2.33 28.93 -22.78
CA PRO A 207 -2.40 28.62 -21.35
C PRO A 207 -1.18 29.07 -20.55
N LYS A 208 0.04 29.10 -21.13
CA LYS A 208 1.27 29.51 -20.44
C LYS A 208 1.22 30.95 -19.90
N PHE A 209 0.39 31.81 -20.49
CA PHE A 209 0.26 33.21 -20.04
C PHE A 209 -0.63 33.38 -18.81
N ILE A 210 -1.43 32.37 -18.41
CA ILE A 210 -2.45 32.53 -17.37
C ILE A 210 -1.86 32.99 -16.03
N SER A 211 -0.70 32.44 -15.65
CA SER A 211 -0.01 32.78 -14.40
C SER A 211 0.53 34.19 -14.43
N ARG A 212 1.12 34.62 -15.56
CA ARG A 212 1.65 35.99 -15.71
C ARG A 212 0.52 37.02 -15.64
N VAL A 213 -0.57 36.81 -16.39
CA VAL A 213 -1.76 37.68 -16.36
C VAL A 213 -2.35 37.76 -14.95
N ARG A 214 -2.46 36.62 -14.25
CA ARG A 214 -2.94 36.58 -12.86
C ARG A 214 -2.05 37.41 -11.93
N THR A 215 -0.74 37.19 -11.95
CA THR A 215 0.21 37.92 -11.08
C THR A 215 0.19 39.43 -11.35
N THR A 216 0.14 39.87 -12.62
CA THR A 216 0.06 41.31 -12.97
C THR A 216 -1.23 41.97 -12.46
N ILE A 217 -2.34 41.23 -12.38
CA ILE A 217 -3.59 41.71 -11.77
C ILE A 217 -3.46 41.73 -10.26
N GLU A 218 -3.02 40.64 -9.63
CA GLU A 218 -2.89 40.51 -8.18
C GLU A 218 -1.89 41.52 -7.57
N SER A 219 -0.84 41.88 -8.30
CA SER A 219 0.13 42.90 -7.89
C SER A 219 -0.34 44.35 -8.10
N GLY A 220 -1.54 44.57 -8.66
CA GLY A 220 -2.08 45.90 -8.94
C GLY A 220 -1.55 46.58 -10.21
N ASN A 221 -0.60 45.96 -10.92
CA ASN A 221 0.00 46.52 -12.15
C ASN A 221 -0.99 46.62 -13.33
N ALA A 222 -2.14 45.96 -13.24
CA ALA A 222 -3.24 46.05 -14.20
C ALA A 222 -4.37 47.03 -13.79
N ASN A 223 -4.14 47.98 -12.88
CA ASN A 223 -5.16 48.92 -12.40
C ASN A 223 -5.48 50.04 -13.41
N TRP A 224 -6.20 49.68 -14.48
CA TRP A 224 -6.60 50.61 -15.53
C TRP A 224 -7.41 51.80 -15.00
N LYS A 225 -7.00 53.02 -15.38
CA LYS A 225 -7.61 54.30 -14.94
C LYS A 225 -7.74 54.44 -13.41
N GLY A 226 -6.99 53.67 -12.61
CA GLY A 226 -7.14 53.65 -11.15
C GLY A 226 -8.50 53.15 -10.64
N MET A 227 -9.24 52.36 -11.44
CA MET A 227 -10.61 51.96 -11.14
C MET A 227 -10.77 51.02 -9.94
N TRP A 228 -9.74 50.21 -9.62
CA TRP A 228 -9.73 49.42 -8.40
C TRP A 228 -9.20 50.27 -7.23
N LYS A 229 -10.09 50.56 -6.26
CA LYS A 229 -9.77 51.34 -5.05
C LYS A 229 -9.23 50.44 -3.94
N GLY A 230 -8.04 50.78 -3.41
CA GLY A 230 -7.39 50.10 -2.27
C GLY A 230 -6.02 49.55 -2.66
N MET A 231 -4.95 50.27 -2.32
CA MET A 231 -3.58 49.94 -2.76
C MET A 231 -2.77 49.12 -1.74
N ASP A 232 -3.37 48.74 -0.60
CA ASP A 232 -2.70 47.99 0.47
C ASP A 232 -2.90 46.45 0.39
N GLY A 233 -3.73 45.95 -0.55
CA GLY A 233 -4.20 44.54 -0.54
C GLY A 233 -4.21 43.77 -1.85
N GLY A 234 -3.88 44.40 -2.99
CA GLY A 234 -3.91 43.76 -4.32
C GLY A 234 -5.31 43.45 -4.86
N VAL A 235 -5.41 43.01 -6.12
CA VAL A 235 -6.70 42.68 -6.77
C VAL A 235 -6.97 41.17 -6.72
N MET A 236 -8.01 40.75 -6.01
CA MET A 236 -8.39 39.34 -5.92
C MET A 236 -8.83 38.75 -7.27
N THR A 237 -8.18 37.66 -7.69
CA THR A 237 -8.57 36.88 -8.87
C THR A 237 -9.31 35.60 -8.48
N PHE A 238 -9.98 34.99 -9.46
CA PHE A 238 -10.86 33.83 -9.27
C PHE A 238 -10.52 32.71 -10.28
N ASP A 239 -11.06 31.52 -10.02
CA ASP A 239 -10.92 30.29 -10.82
C ASP A 239 -9.45 29.90 -11.09
N ASN A 240 -8.64 29.69 -10.04
CA ASN A 240 -7.26 29.19 -10.17
C ASN A 240 -7.20 27.65 -10.25
N ILE A 241 -7.25 27.13 -11.47
CA ILE A 241 -7.26 25.70 -11.81
C ILE A 241 -6.35 25.41 -13.02
N GLN A 242 -5.71 24.24 -13.07
CA GLN A 242 -4.80 23.86 -14.16
C GLN A 242 -5.55 23.71 -15.50
N TYR A 243 -4.88 24.02 -16.62
CA TYR A 243 -5.46 24.04 -17.96
C TYR A 243 -6.19 22.75 -18.36
N VAL A 244 -5.53 21.59 -18.25
CA VAL A 244 -6.15 20.28 -18.56
C VAL A 244 -7.38 20.01 -17.68
N LEU A 245 -7.32 20.34 -16.38
CA LEU A 245 -8.46 20.15 -15.48
C LEU A 245 -9.58 21.16 -15.77
N ARG A 246 -9.26 22.40 -16.18
CA ARG A 246 -10.24 23.38 -16.69
C ARG A 246 -10.98 22.83 -17.91
N PHE A 247 -10.26 22.27 -18.86
CA PHE A 247 -10.82 21.61 -20.05
C PHE A 247 -11.75 20.47 -19.67
N MET A 248 -11.32 19.55 -18.79
CA MET A 248 -12.16 18.43 -18.32
C MET A 248 -13.42 18.89 -17.57
N VAL A 249 -13.35 19.99 -16.83
CA VAL A 249 -14.51 20.58 -16.15
C VAL A 249 -15.49 21.17 -17.17
N ASP A 250 -15.02 22.03 -18.07
CA ASP A 250 -15.86 22.76 -19.02
C ASP A 250 -16.49 21.84 -20.09
N CYS A 251 -15.71 20.90 -20.63
CA CYS A 251 -16.18 19.91 -21.61
C CYS A 251 -16.86 18.67 -20.97
N ARG A 252 -17.06 18.67 -19.64
CA ARG A 252 -17.71 17.58 -18.87
C ARG A 252 -17.05 16.19 -19.02
N ILE A 253 -15.77 16.14 -19.38
CA ILE A 253 -14.98 14.91 -19.47
C ILE A 253 -14.57 14.47 -18.05
N PHE A 254 -14.68 13.17 -17.75
CA PHE A 254 -14.26 12.59 -16.48
C PHE A 254 -12.99 11.73 -16.68
N GLY A 255 -12.29 11.37 -15.61
CA GLY A 255 -11.16 10.45 -15.73
C GLY A 255 -11.64 9.07 -16.18
N MET A 256 -10.92 8.41 -17.09
CA MET A 256 -11.26 7.07 -17.60
C MET A 256 -12.68 6.97 -18.21
N SER A 257 -13.22 8.07 -18.75
CA SER A 257 -14.51 8.11 -19.44
C SER A 257 -14.37 7.86 -20.94
N TRP A 258 -15.47 7.50 -21.58
CA TRP A 258 -15.55 7.44 -23.03
C TRP A 258 -15.75 8.83 -23.62
N VAL A 259 -15.11 9.07 -24.76
CA VAL A 259 -15.27 10.27 -25.59
C VAL A 259 -15.51 9.86 -27.03
N GLU A 260 -16.19 10.72 -27.77
CA GLU A 260 -16.58 10.48 -29.15
C GLU A 260 -16.31 11.73 -29.99
N ALA A 261 -15.57 11.52 -31.08
CA ALA A 261 -15.43 12.49 -32.16
C ALA A 261 -16.33 12.02 -33.33
N PRO A 262 -17.44 12.71 -33.63
CA PRO A 262 -18.39 12.29 -34.67
C PRO A 262 -17.78 12.28 -36.07
N ALA A 263 -18.27 11.38 -36.93
CA ALA A 263 -17.91 11.31 -38.34
C ALA A 263 -18.01 12.69 -39.02
N SER A 264 -17.09 12.98 -39.94
CA SER A 264 -16.93 14.28 -40.63
C SER A 264 -16.66 15.50 -39.73
N LYS A 265 -16.54 15.35 -38.39
CA LYS A 265 -16.19 16.45 -37.47
C LYS A 265 -14.74 16.48 -37.00
N TYR A 266 -14.02 15.37 -37.17
CA TYR A 266 -12.58 15.30 -36.91
C TYR A 266 -11.80 15.09 -38.20
N GLN A 267 -10.53 15.48 -38.19
CA GLN A 267 -9.60 15.26 -39.29
C GLN A 267 -8.45 14.36 -38.82
N VAL A 268 -8.20 13.26 -39.53
CA VAL A 268 -7.02 12.41 -39.31
C VAL A 268 -5.79 13.16 -39.81
N LEU A 269 -4.73 13.23 -39.01
CA LEU A 269 -3.52 13.97 -39.38
C LEU A 269 -2.67 13.18 -40.40
N PRO A 270 -2.19 13.83 -41.47
CA PRO A 270 -1.31 13.19 -42.45
C PRO A 270 0.03 12.82 -41.80
N GLN A 271 0.66 11.75 -42.29
CA GLN A 271 1.85 11.13 -41.67
C GLN A 271 3.00 12.13 -41.37
N SER A 272 3.15 13.19 -42.17
CA SER A 272 4.16 14.25 -41.99
C SER A 272 3.90 15.21 -40.83
N GLN A 273 2.66 15.30 -40.31
CA GLN A 273 2.25 16.18 -39.21
C GLN A 273 2.06 15.45 -37.88
N ARG A 274 2.16 14.11 -37.90
CA ARG A 274 1.92 13.26 -36.74
C ARG A 274 2.99 13.44 -35.66
N GLN A 275 2.54 13.49 -34.41
CA GLN A 275 3.40 13.60 -33.23
C GLN A 275 3.46 12.29 -32.45
N SER A 276 2.69 11.27 -32.80
CA SER A 276 2.56 10.03 -32.01
C SER A 276 2.78 8.73 -32.80
N ASN A 277 3.09 7.67 -32.05
CA ASN A 277 3.11 6.29 -32.53
C ASN A 277 1.78 5.53 -32.34
N CYS A 278 0.68 6.22 -32.02
CA CYS A 278 -0.65 5.62 -31.93
C CYS A 278 -1.10 5.05 -33.29
N GLN A 279 -2.15 4.24 -33.33
CA GLN A 279 -2.71 3.79 -34.61
C GLN A 279 -3.53 4.89 -35.29
N ILE A 280 -4.34 5.63 -34.51
CA ILE A 280 -5.11 6.78 -34.98
C ILE A 280 -4.53 8.06 -34.37
N GLU A 281 -4.25 9.06 -35.19
CA GLU A 281 -3.95 10.42 -34.74
C GLU A 281 -4.84 11.43 -35.49
N ALA A 282 -5.58 12.24 -34.75
CA ALA A 282 -6.59 13.14 -35.32
C ALA A 282 -6.67 14.47 -34.55
N GLU A 283 -7.32 15.47 -35.14
CA GLU A 283 -7.73 16.71 -34.47
C GLU A 283 -9.25 16.96 -34.55
N ILE A 284 -9.80 17.61 -33.52
CA ILE A 284 -11.19 18.06 -33.46
C ILE A 284 -11.28 19.39 -32.69
N SER A 285 -12.31 20.20 -32.91
CA SER A 285 -12.62 21.33 -32.02
C SER A 285 -13.30 20.84 -30.74
N HIS A 286 -12.98 21.43 -29.58
CA HIS A 286 -13.65 21.07 -28.32
C HIS A 286 -15.18 21.27 -28.31
N LEU A 287 -15.71 22.03 -29.29
CA LEU A 287 -17.14 22.28 -29.48
C LEU A 287 -17.88 21.09 -30.12
N ASP A 288 -17.19 20.28 -30.92
CA ASP A 288 -17.75 19.09 -31.61
C ASP A 288 -17.47 17.77 -30.85
N LEU A 289 -16.64 17.82 -29.80
CA LEU A 289 -16.27 16.66 -29.00
C LEU A 289 -17.41 16.26 -28.03
N ILE A 290 -17.83 15.01 -28.10
CA ILE A 290 -18.86 14.45 -27.21
C ILE A 290 -18.19 13.71 -26.03
N ALA A 291 -18.63 14.03 -24.81
CA ALA A 291 -18.16 13.40 -23.58
C ALA A 291 -19.26 12.55 -22.94
N HIS A 292 -19.06 11.23 -22.92
CA HIS A 292 -20.06 10.29 -22.39
C HIS A 292 -19.94 10.15 -20.87
N LYS A 293 -21.08 10.23 -20.17
CA LYS A 293 -21.14 10.00 -18.71
C LYS A 293 -20.92 8.50 -18.44
N PRO A 294 -20.08 8.11 -17.46
CA PRO A 294 -19.77 6.71 -17.18
C PRO A 294 -20.91 5.98 -16.45
N VAL A 295 -22.01 5.71 -17.17
CA VAL A 295 -23.23 5.06 -16.69
C VAL A 295 -23.80 4.19 -17.82
N GLY A 296 -24.41 3.05 -17.49
CA GLY A 296 -24.96 2.13 -18.49
C GLY A 296 -23.85 1.51 -19.33
N GLU A 297 -24.01 1.49 -20.66
CA GLU A 297 -22.99 0.98 -21.58
C GLU A 297 -21.64 1.70 -21.42
N TRP A 298 -21.64 2.99 -21.09
CA TRP A 298 -20.46 3.83 -20.98
C TRP A 298 -19.67 3.64 -19.67
N SER A 299 -20.12 2.76 -18.76
CA SER A 299 -19.28 2.29 -17.65
C SER A 299 -18.31 1.18 -18.05
N LYS A 300 -18.38 0.63 -19.27
CA LYS A 300 -17.46 -0.40 -19.76
C LYS A 300 -16.00 0.09 -19.80
N MET A 301 -15.08 -0.86 -19.89
CA MET A 301 -13.64 -0.62 -20.02
C MET A 301 -13.19 -1.05 -21.41
N ALA A 302 -12.26 -0.31 -22.01
CA ALA A 302 -11.57 -0.72 -23.22
C ALA A 302 -10.62 -1.91 -22.91
N PRO A 303 -10.23 -2.72 -23.92
CA PRO A 303 -9.26 -3.80 -23.75
C PRO A 303 -7.83 -3.26 -23.63
N LEU A 304 -7.55 -2.59 -22.51
CA LEU A 304 -6.26 -1.97 -22.21
C LEU A 304 -5.14 -3.02 -22.15
N ARG A 305 -3.98 -2.69 -22.73
CA ARG A 305 -2.77 -3.50 -22.62
C ARG A 305 -1.99 -3.11 -21.37
N ILE A 306 -1.85 -4.06 -20.46
CA ILE A 306 -1.18 -3.90 -19.18
C ILE A 306 0.14 -4.66 -19.26
N MET A 307 1.26 -3.94 -19.18
CA MET A 307 2.60 -4.51 -19.19
C MET A 307 3.18 -4.42 -17.79
N SER A 308 3.46 -5.58 -17.20
CA SER A 308 4.22 -5.74 -15.97
C SER A 308 5.65 -6.12 -16.33
N PHE A 309 6.64 -5.46 -15.74
CA PHE A 309 8.05 -5.78 -15.98
C PHE A 309 8.89 -5.63 -14.70
N ASP A 310 10.07 -6.23 -14.73
CA ASP A 310 11.05 -6.33 -13.64
C ASP A 310 12.47 -6.44 -14.25
N ILE A 311 13.50 -5.95 -13.57
CA ILE A 311 14.91 -5.98 -14.04
C ILE A 311 15.85 -6.63 -13.04
N GLU A 312 16.85 -7.33 -13.56
CA GLU A 312 17.98 -7.88 -12.77
C GLU A 312 19.29 -7.19 -13.12
N CYS A 313 20.10 -6.91 -12.10
CA CYS A 313 21.39 -6.23 -12.23
C CYS A 313 22.52 -7.02 -11.56
N ALA A 314 23.66 -7.20 -12.24
CA ALA A 314 24.82 -7.89 -11.68
C ALA A 314 25.68 -6.91 -10.84
N GLY A 315 25.32 -6.76 -9.57
CA GLY A 315 26.01 -5.85 -8.64
C GLY A 315 27.36 -6.34 -8.11
N ARG A 316 28.24 -5.39 -7.78
CA ARG A 316 29.45 -5.60 -6.96
C ARG A 316 29.10 -6.01 -5.52
N LYS A 317 29.97 -6.82 -4.89
CA LYS A 317 29.76 -7.35 -3.54
C LYS A 317 29.82 -6.22 -2.48
N GLY A 318 28.79 -6.11 -1.65
CA GLY A 318 28.68 -5.08 -0.59
C GLY A 318 28.36 -3.66 -1.11
N ILE A 319 27.91 -3.53 -2.35
CA ILE A 319 27.48 -2.26 -2.96
C ILE A 319 26.10 -2.49 -3.57
N PHE A 320 25.16 -1.58 -3.32
CA PHE A 320 23.86 -1.61 -3.98
C PHE A 320 24.06 -1.23 -5.46
N PRO A 321 23.37 -1.85 -6.44
CA PRO A 321 23.64 -1.61 -7.86
C PRO A 321 23.64 -0.12 -8.24
N GLU A 322 24.69 0.31 -8.93
CA GLU A 322 24.87 1.65 -9.48
C GLU A 322 24.86 1.58 -11.01
N ALA A 323 23.94 2.26 -11.68
CA ALA A 323 23.78 2.21 -13.14
C ALA A 323 25.05 2.58 -13.94
N THR A 324 25.98 3.34 -13.37
CA THR A 324 27.28 3.68 -14.01
C THR A 324 28.32 2.56 -13.96
N HIS A 325 28.08 1.48 -13.22
CA HIS A 325 29.05 0.41 -12.97
C HIS A 325 28.46 -0.97 -13.21
N ASP A 326 27.29 -1.24 -12.63
CA ASP A 326 26.70 -2.58 -12.55
C ASP A 326 25.68 -2.78 -13.70
N PRO A 327 25.87 -3.78 -14.58
CA PRO A 327 25.04 -3.96 -15.78
C PRO A 327 23.65 -4.51 -15.48
N VAL A 328 22.67 -4.13 -16.30
CA VAL A 328 21.40 -4.84 -16.40
C VAL A 328 21.65 -6.13 -17.18
N ILE A 329 21.24 -7.25 -16.61
CA ILE A 329 21.50 -8.59 -17.14
C ILE A 329 20.24 -9.31 -17.61
N GLN A 330 19.07 -9.01 -17.04
CA GLN A 330 17.79 -9.54 -17.50
C GLN A 330 16.68 -8.49 -17.37
N ILE A 331 15.70 -8.54 -18.28
CA ILE A 331 14.45 -7.77 -18.21
C ILE A 331 13.29 -8.70 -18.56
N ALA A 332 12.48 -9.07 -17.59
CA ALA A 332 11.30 -9.91 -17.81
C ALA A 332 10.04 -9.06 -18.03
N ASN A 333 9.19 -9.47 -18.98
CA ASN A 333 7.97 -8.74 -19.32
C ASN A 333 6.79 -9.70 -19.45
N VAL A 334 5.66 -9.30 -18.85
CA VAL A 334 4.38 -9.98 -18.93
C VAL A 334 3.33 -8.98 -19.41
N VAL A 335 2.65 -9.28 -20.52
CA VAL A 335 1.62 -8.39 -21.07
C VAL A 335 0.27 -9.09 -21.11
N THR A 336 -0.72 -8.47 -20.46
CA THR A 336 -2.10 -8.95 -20.32
C THR A 336 -3.04 -7.95 -20.98
N ARG A 337 -4.14 -8.41 -21.58
CA ARG A 337 -5.24 -7.51 -21.98
C ARG A 337 -6.28 -7.49 -20.89
N TYR A 338 -6.79 -6.31 -20.57
CA TYR A 338 -7.81 -6.16 -19.55
C TYR A 338 -9.03 -7.05 -19.83
N GLY A 339 -9.46 -7.82 -18.83
CA GLY A 339 -10.53 -8.82 -18.96
C GLY A 339 -10.06 -10.23 -19.35
N GLU A 340 -8.86 -10.40 -19.91
CA GLU A 340 -8.26 -11.73 -20.14
C GLU A 340 -7.60 -12.25 -18.86
N LYS A 341 -7.87 -13.51 -18.49
CA LYS A 341 -7.26 -14.16 -17.29
C LYS A 341 -5.79 -14.54 -17.45
N LYS A 342 -5.26 -14.52 -18.67
CA LYS A 342 -3.93 -15.05 -19.04
C LYS A 342 -3.17 -13.98 -19.82
N PRO A 343 -1.86 -13.79 -19.57
CA PRO A 343 -1.04 -12.92 -20.41
C PRO A 343 -0.87 -13.53 -21.81
N PHE A 344 -0.81 -12.65 -22.82
CA PHE A 344 -0.59 -13.04 -24.22
C PHE A 344 0.87 -12.85 -24.66
N VAL A 345 1.65 -12.06 -23.92
CA VAL A 345 3.12 -11.98 -24.06
C VAL A 345 3.77 -12.39 -22.75
N ARG A 346 4.79 -13.25 -22.84
CA ARG A 346 5.70 -13.61 -21.76
C ARG A 346 7.09 -13.75 -22.38
N ASN A 347 7.99 -12.83 -22.06
CA ASN A 347 9.36 -12.88 -22.54
C ASN A 347 10.37 -12.45 -21.48
N VAL A 348 11.62 -12.87 -21.66
CA VAL A 348 12.76 -12.40 -20.88
C VAL A 348 13.87 -12.03 -21.85
N PHE A 349 14.30 -10.78 -21.80
CA PHE A 349 15.50 -10.30 -22.47
C PHE A 349 16.68 -10.66 -21.55
N CYS A 350 17.67 -11.38 -22.07
CA CYS A 350 18.82 -11.87 -21.33
C CYS A 350 20.12 -11.40 -21.96
N LEU A 351 21.06 -10.95 -21.14
CA LEU A 351 22.47 -10.87 -21.50
C LEU A 351 23.06 -12.29 -21.43
N ASP A 352 23.79 -12.70 -22.47
CA ASP A 352 24.34 -14.05 -22.65
C ASP A 352 23.29 -15.20 -22.79
N THR A 353 23.72 -16.31 -23.40
CA THR A 353 22.92 -17.49 -23.74
C THR A 353 22.20 -18.04 -22.51
N THR A 354 20.88 -18.19 -22.58
CA THR A 354 20.03 -18.65 -21.48
C THR A 354 19.17 -19.83 -21.90
N SER A 355 19.14 -20.91 -21.11
CA SER A 355 18.41 -22.13 -21.46
C SER A 355 16.89 -21.89 -21.48
N PRO A 356 16.13 -22.52 -22.42
CA PRO A 356 14.75 -22.15 -22.70
C PRO A 356 13.77 -22.40 -21.54
N ILE A 357 12.72 -21.57 -21.48
CA ILE A 357 11.62 -21.68 -20.51
C ILE A 357 10.33 -21.98 -21.28
N VAL A 358 9.63 -23.04 -20.89
CA VAL A 358 8.41 -23.50 -21.58
C VAL A 358 7.38 -22.38 -21.73
N ALA A 359 6.92 -22.16 -22.96
CA ALA A 359 5.89 -21.18 -23.31
C ALA A 359 6.24 -19.70 -22.93
N THR A 360 7.54 -19.42 -22.80
CA THR A 360 8.11 -18.09 -22.56
C THR A 360 9.19 -17.82 -23.60
N GLN A 361 9.15 -16.66 -24.25
CA GLN A 361 10.12 -16.30 -25.26
C GLN A 361 11.40 -15.78 -24.60
N ILE A 362 12.49 -16.53 -24.69
CA ILE A 362 13.82 -16.06 -24.28
C ILE A 362 14.46 -15.33 -25.46
N LEU A 363 15.00 -14.14 -25.21
CA LEU A 363 15.68 -13.30 -26.18
C LEU A 363 17.09 -13.02 -25.65
N ASP A 364 18.10 -13.71 -26.18
CA ASP A 364 19.49 -13.60 -25.74
C ASP A 364 20.31 -12.61 -26.58
N PHE A 365 21.19 -11.88 -25.89
CA PHE A 365 22.01 -10.82 -26.48
C PHE A 365 23.45 -10.90 -25.97
N GLU A 366 24.41 -10.78 -26.89
CA GLU A 366 25.85 -10.70 -26.55
C GLU A 366 26.25 -9.39 -25.86
N LYS A 367 25.43 -8.33 -26.01
CA LYS A 367 25.75 -6.96 -25.60
C LYS A 367 24.55 -6.27 -24.97
N GLU A 368 24.79 -5.60 -23.85
CA GLU A 368 23.78 -4.89 -23.06
C GLU A 368 23.12 -3.76 -23.87
N GLU A 369 23.90 -3.02 -24.68
CA GLU A 369 23.38 -1.94 -25.52
C GLU A 369 22.36 -2.44 -26.54
N LYS A 370 22.57 -3.66 -27.07
CA LYS A 370 21.64 -4.32 -27.98
C LYS A 370 20.38 -4.78 -27.24
N MET A 371 20.54 -5.39 -26.06
CA MET A 371 19.42 -5.80 -25.21
C MET A 371 18.50 -4.62 -24.87
N LEU A 372 19.08 -3.50 -24.41
CA LEU A 372 18.36 -2.28 -24.09
C LEU A 372 17.66 -1.68 -25.32
N SER A 373 18.34 -1.63 -26.47
CA SER A 373 17.75 -1.14 -27.72
C SER A 373 16.58 -2.00 -28.20
N GLU A 374 16.69 -3.33 -28.16
CA GLU A 374 15.60 -4.23 -28.55
C GLU A 374 14.44 -4.22 -27.54
N TRP A 375 14.70 -4.04 -26.24
CA TRP A 375 13.65 -3.86 -25.24
C TRP A 375 12.85 -2.56 -25.46
N GLN A 376 13.53 -1.45 -25.81
CA GLN A 376 12.84 -0.20 -26.17
C GLN A 376 11.98 -0.39 -27.43
N LYS A 377 12.48 -1.08 -28.46
CA LYS A 377 11.67 -1.41 -29.66
C LYS A 377 10.47 -2.28 -29.32
N PHE A 378 10.64 -3.27 -28.44
CA PHE A 378 9.56 -4.11 -27.92
C PHE A 378 8.49 -3.27 -27.20
N LEU A 379 8.87 -2.37 -26.29
CA LEU A 379 7.96 -1.47 -25.59
C LEU A 379 7.11 -0.62 -26.57
N ILE A 380 7.75 -0.06 -27.60
CA ILE A 380 7.06 0.72 -28.64
C ILE A 380 6.13 -0.18 -29.49
N LYS A 381 6.57 -1.39 -29.84
CA LYS A 381 5.83 -2.33 -30.70
C LYS A 381 4.63 -2.99 -30.01
N VAL A 382 4.73 -3.29 -28.72
CA VAL A 382 3.61 -3.75 -27.88
C VAL A 382 2.60 -2.64 -27.61
N ASP A 383 3.08 -1.40 -27.52
CA ASP A 383 2.30 -0.21 -27.23
C ASP A 383 1.37 -0.37 -25.99
N PRO A 384 1.92 -0.64 -24.79
CA PRO A 384 1.10 -0.81 -23.59
C PRO A 384 0.43 0.50 -23.15
N ASP A 385 -0.78 0.38 -22.61
CA ASP A 385 -1.57 1.50 -22.06
C ASP A 385 -1.24 1.78 -20.60
N ILE A 386 -0.86 0.74 -19.86
CA ILE A 386 -0.49 0.80 -18.45
C ILE A 386 0.82 0.06 -18.24
N LEU A 387 1.79 0.74 -17.61
CA LEU A 387 3.02 0.15 -17.10
C LEU A 387 2.86 -0.11 -15.60
N ILE A 388 3.05 -1.37 -15.20
CA ILE A 388 2.98 -1.82 -13.81
C ILE A 388 4.26 -2.58 -13.43
N GLY A 389 4.43 -2.80 -12.14
CA GLY A 389 5.58 -3.49 -11.55
C GLY A 389 5.62 -3.20 -10.05
N TYR A 390 6.75 -3.47 -9.40
CA TYR A 390 6.93 -3.22 -7.98
C TYR A 390 8.20 -2.41 -7.72
N ASN A 391 8.04 -1.14 -7.30
CA ASN A 391 9.13 -0.15 -7.16
C ASN A 391 9.69 0.44 -8.48
N ILE A 392 9.04 0.16 -9.62
CA ILE A 392 9.42 0.63 -10.96
C ILE A 392 9.64 2.15 -11.07
N ALA A 393 8.91 2.95 -10.29
CA ALA A 393 9.02 4.41 -10.34
C ALA A 393 10.35 4.90 -9.74
N ASN A 394 10.85 4.24 -8.69
CA ASN A 394 12.03 4.69 -7.94
C ASN A 394 13.30 3.93 -8.30
N PHE A 395 13.20 2.69 -8.80
CA PHE A 395 14.33 1.84 -9.17
C PHE A 395 14.40 1.59 -10.69
N ASP A 396 13.50 0.79 -11.25
CA ASP A 396 13.65 0.25 -12.61
C ASP A 396 13.71 1.31 -13.69
N PHE A 397 12.77 2.27 -13.69
CA PHE A 397 12.76 3.37 -14.66
C PHE A 397 14.03 4.23 -14.61
N PRO A 398 14.44 4.82 -13.46
CA PRO A 398 15.68 5.60 -13.41
C PRO A 398 16.92 4.74 -13.69
N TYR A 399 16.99 3.49 -13.22
CA TYR A 399 18.14 2.63 -13.46
C TYR A 399 18.36 2.36 -14.95
N LEU A 400 17.30 1.97 -15.67
CA LEU A 400 17.35 1.74 -17.12
C LEU A 400 17.77 3.00 -17.89
N LEU A 401 17.19 4.16 -17.56
CA LEU A 401 17.50 5.44 -18.22
C LEU A 401 18.94 5.89 -17.96
N ASP A 402 19.41 5.80 -16.72
CA ASP A 402 20.79 6.20 -16.37
C ASP A 402 21.82 5.19 -16.92
N ARG A 403 21.50 3.89 -16.96
CA ARG A 403 22.35 2.85 -17.55
C ARG A 403 22.52 3.04 -19.05
N ALA A 404 21.41 3.21 -19.77
CA ALA A 404 21.44 3.46 -21.21
C ALA A 404 22.18 4.76 -21.56
N LYS A 405 22.02 5.81 -20.75
CA LYS A 405 22.78 7.06 -20.87
C LYS A 405 24.27 6.86 -20.63
N HIS A 406 24.67 6.06 -19.63
CA HIS A 406 26.07 5.73 -19.38
C HIS A 406 26.70 4.97 -20.56
N LEU A 407 26.01 3.96 -21.07
CA LEU A 407 26.40 3.16 -22.24
C LEU A 407 26.24 3.90 -23.59
N LYS A 408 25.63 5.10 -23.58
CA LYS A 408 25.35 5.92 -24.77
C LYS A 408 24.46 5.20 -25.81
N VAL A 409 23.49 4.40 -25.36
CA VAL A 409 22.53 3.71 -26.23
C VAL A 409 21.63 4.76 -26.90
N PRO A 410 21.71 4.95 -28.23
CA PRO A 410 21.04 6.07 -28.88
C PRO A 410 19.53 5.87 -28.92
N GLY A 411 18.77 6.86 -28.43
CA GLY A 411 17.32 6.89 -28.49
C GLY A 411 16.60 5.94 -27.54
N PHE A 412 17.31 5.33 -26.59
CA PHE A 412 16.70 4.48 -25.58
C PHE A 412 15.67 5.25 -24.73
N GLU A 413 15.87 6.55 -24.50
CA GLU A 413 15.01 7.36 -23.65
C GLU A 413 13.60 7.62 -24.24
N TYR A 414 13.34 7.30 -25.51
CA TYR A 414 12.04 7.53 -26.15
C TYR A 414 11.06 6.37 -25.86
N TRP A 415 10.46 6.36 -24.67
CA TRP A 415 9.46 5.34 -24.23
C TRP A 415 8.01 5.78 -24.41
N SER A 416 7.77 7.09 -24.50
CA SER A 416 6.43 7.68 -24.56
C SER A 416 5.73 7.36 -25.89
N ARG A 417 4.43 7.68 -25.98
CA ARG A 417 3.70 7.65 -27.25
C ARG A 417 4.03 8.81 -28.19
N ILE A 418 4.88 9.76 -27.76
CA ILE A 418 5.37 10.91 -28.53
C ILE A 418 6.86 10.70 -28.84
N PRO A 419 7.25 10.27 -30.06
CA PRO A 419 8.65 9.93 -30.37
C PRO A 419 9.65 11.08 -30.22
N SER A 420 9.20 12.35 -30.24
CA SER A 420 10.05 13.52 -30.01
C SER A 420 10.27 13.86 -28.53
N MET A 421 9.58 13.19 -27.60
CA MET A 421 9.67 13.50 -26.17
C MET A 421 10.50 12.45 -25.41
N PRO A 422 11.71 12.80 -24.95
CA PRO A 422 12.54 11.90 -24.16
C PRO A 422 11.97 11.72 -22.74
N SER A 423 12.09 10.51 -22.22
CA SER A 423 11.71 10.14 -20.86
C SER A 423 12.84 10.52 -19.91
N ARG A 424 12.52 11.22 -18.81
CA ARG A 424 13.50 11.60 -17.78
C ARG A 424 12.88 11.40 -16.40
N ALA A 425 13.58 10.63 -15.56
CA ALA A 425 13.30 10.62 -14.13
C ALA A 425 13.64 11.99 -13.51
N LYS A 426 12.76 12.48 -12.64
CA LYS A 426 12.96 13.69 -11.85
C LYS A 426 12.63 13.39 -10.40
N ASP A 427 13.44 13.89 -9.47
CA ASP A 427 13.14 13.76 -8.05
C ASP A 427 11.92 14.62 -7.69
N THR A 428 11.04 14.05 -6.88
CA THR A 428 9.81 14.67 -6.40
C THR A 428 9.61 14.34 -4.93
N ASN A 429 8.98 15.24 -4.18
CA ASN A 429 8.63 15.02 -2.79
C ASN A 429 7.11 15.03 -2.63
N PHE A 430 6.58 14.05 -1.89
CA PHE A 430 5.19 14.03 -1.46
C PHE A 430 5.11 14.03 0.07
N SER A 431 4.48 15.07 0.62
CA SER A 431 4.30 15.23 2.07
C SER A 431 2.84 15.40 2.45
N SER A 432 2.37 14.61 3.41
CA SER A 432 1.06 14.78 4.04
C SER A 432 1.02 14.16 5.45
N LYS A 433 0.16 14.69 6.34
CA LYS A 433 -0.07 14.10 7.68
C LYS A 433 -0.58 12.65 7.62
N GLN A 434 -1.24 12.24 6.54
CA GLN A 434 -1.82 10.89 6.38
C GLN A 434 -0.82 9.85 5.83
N MET A 435 -0.02 10.21 4.82
CA MET A 435 0.88 9.26 4.13
C MET A 435 2.34 9.37 4.59
N GLY A 436 2.68 10.40 5.38
CA GLY A 436 4.03 10.77 5.75
C GLY A 436 4.69 11.70 4.74
N ASN A 437 6.00 11.90 4.91
CA ASN A 437 6.88 12.50 3.92
C ASN A 437 7.60 11.37 3.16
N ARG A 438 7.64 11.44 1.83
CA ARG A 438 8.35 10.48 0.97
C ARG A 438 8.94 11.20 -0.24
N ASP A 439 10.21 10.92 -0.50
CA ASP A 439 10.83 11.23 -1.77
C ASP A 439 10.53 10.10 -2.77
N SER A 440 10.30 10.46 -4.02
CA SER A 440 9.98 9.54 -5.10
C SER A 440 10.44 10.11 -6.43
N LYS A 441 10.79 9.25 -7.38
CA LYS A 441 11.10 9.68 -8.74
C LYS A 441 9.84 9.64 -9.61
N ALA A 442 9.67 10.69 -10.42
CA ALA A 442 8.64 10.79 -11.42
C ALA A 442 9.29 10.76 -12.81
N THR A 443 9.00 9.72 -13.58
CA THR A 443 9.43 9.58 -14.98
C THR A 443 8.24 9.92 -15.88
N ASN A 444 8.44 10.66 -16.97
CA ASN A 444 7.36 10.91 -17.94
C ASN A 444 7.23 9.73 -18.92
N THR A 445 6.00 9.24 -19.14
CA THR A 445 5.66 8.15 -20.08
C THR A 445 4.46 8.54 -20.93
N ASN A 446 4.45 9.77 -21.43
CA ASN A 446 3.31 10.45 -22.06
C ASN A 446 2.47 9.53 -22.96
N GLY A 447 1.17 9.44 -22.68
CA GLY A 447 0.21 8.54 -23.32
C GLY A 447 0.13 7.13 -22.73
N ARG A 448 0.91 6.81 -21.68
CA ARG A 448 0.90 5.54 -20.94
C ARG A 448 0.74 5.82 -19.46
N LEU A 449 -0.23 5.18 -18.82
CA LEU A 449 -0.42 5.22 -17.38
C LEU A 449 0.70 4.48 -16.65
N GLN A 450 1.02 4.93 -15.44
CA GLN A 450 1.91 4.22 -14.51
C GLN A 450 1.10 3.78 -13.29
N LEU A 451 1.28 2.53 -12.87
CA LEU A 451 0.66 1.99 -11.65
C LEU A 451 1.68 1.09 -10.94
N ASP A 452 2.58 1.72 -10.18
CA ASP A 452 3.52 1.03 -9.30
C ASP A 452 2.77 0.44 -8.09
N LEU A 453 2.80 -0.89 -7.96
CA LEU A 453 2.07 -1.60 -6.91
C LEU A 453 2.67 -1.32 -5.52
N LEU A 454 3.97 -0.98 -5.40
CA LEU A 454 4.55 -0.57 -4.12
C LEU A 454 3.90 0.73 -3.63
N GLN A 455 3.80 1.74 -4.49
CA GLN A 455 3.19 3.02 -4.14
C GLN A 455 1.73 2.85 -3.74
N LEU A 456 0.97 2.03 -4.50
CA LEU A 456 -0.42 1.71 -4.18
C LEU A 456 -0.54 1.02 -2.82
N VAL A 457 0.23 -0.04 -2.57
CA VAL A 457 0.13 -0.80 -1.31
C VAL A 457 0.56 0.06 -0.12
N GLN A 458 1.58 0.91 -0.26
CA GLN A 458 1.97 1.87 0.78
C GLN A 458 0.98 3.03 0.99
N ARG A 459 0.07 3.29 0.05
CA ARG A 459 -0.98 4.32 0.17
C ARG A 459 -2.25 3.76 0.82
N ASP A 460 -2.69 2.59 0.35
CA ASP A 460 -4.01 2.04 0.67
C ASP A 460 -3.96 1.00 1.82
N TYR A 461 -2.78 0.46 2.15
CA TYR A 461 -2.62 -0.58 3.19
C TYR A 461 -1.57 -0.23 4.25
N HIS A 462 -1.76 -0.77 5.46
CA HIS A 462 -0.93 -0.50 6.64
C HIS A 462 -0.22 -1.77 7.14
N LEU A 463 0.76 -2.22 6.36
CA LEU A 463 1.48 -3.48 6.58
C LEU A 463 2.74 -3.31 7.46
N ARG A 464 3.24 -4.41 8.05
CA ARG A 464 4.50 -4.42 8.84
C ARG A 464 5.75 -4.34 7.95
N SER A 465 5.69 -4.95 6.77
CA SER A 465 6.68 -4.86 5.71
C SER A 465 5.96 -4.55 4.38
N TYR A 466 6.69 -3.95 3.46
CA TYR A 466 6.25 -3.62 2.10
C TYR A 466 7.18 -4.24 1.04
N THR A 467 7.90 -5.33 1.38
CA THR A 467 8.60 -6.15 0.37
C THR A 467 7.58 -6.89 -0.50
N LEU A 468 7.92 -7.15 -1.77
CA LEU A 468 7.04 -7.91 -2.67
C LEU A 468 6.67 -9.28 -2.07
N ASN A 469 7.62 -9.97 -1.43
CA ASN A 469 7.37 -11.25 -0.76
C ASN A 469 6.35 -11.13 0.39
N SER A 470 6.49 -10.14 1.28
CA SER A 470 5.55 -9.95 2.39
C SER A 470 4.14 -9.60 1.90
N VAL A 471 4.04 -8.77 0.86
CA VAL A 471 2.77 -8.39 0.23
C VAL A 471 2.10 -9.59 -0.47
N CYS A 472 2.85 -10.41 -1.19
CA CYS A 472 2.34 -11.65 -1.80
C CYS A 472 1.89 -12.65 -0.73
N SER A 473 2.67 -12.83 0.34
CA SER A 473 2.29 -13.72 1.45
C SER A 473 1.02 -13.26 2.16
N GLN A 474 0.74 -11.95 2.20
CA GLN A 474 -0.44 -11.37 2.84
C GLN A 474 -1.71 -11.47 1.96
N PHE A 475 -1.61 -11.25 0.65
CA PHE A 475 -2.79 -11.14 -0.23
C PHE A 475 -3.00 -12.32 -1.18
N LEU A 476 -1.93 -13.00 -1.60
CA LEU A 476 -1.98 -14.20 -2.46
C LEU A 476 -1.86 -15.49 -1.63
N GLY A 477 -1.29 -15.43 -0.42
CA GLY A 477 -1.00 -16.60 0.41
C GLY A 477 0.24 -17.38 -0.03
N GLU A 478 1.04 -16.79 -0.93
CA GLU A 478 2.22 -17.40 -1.53
C GLU A 478 3.50 -16.69 -1.07
N GLN A 479 4.56 -17.46 -0.83
CA GLN A 479 5.91 -16.93 -0.58
C GLN A 479 6.80 -17.20 -1.81
N LYS A 480 7.74 -16.29 -2.07
CA LYS A 480 8.80 -16.50 -3.06
C LYS A 480 10.14 -16.85 -2.39
N GLU A 481 10.98 -17.59 -3.10
CA GLU A 481 12.43 -17.50 -2.86
C GLU A 481 12.84 -16.05 -3.14
N ASP A 482 13.73 -15.51 -2.31
CA ASP A 482 14.12 -14.10 -2.31
C ASP A 482 15.64 -14.07 -2.45
N VAL A 483 16.12 -14.01 -3.70
CA VAL A 483 17.54 -14.25 -4.02
C VAL A 483 18.37 -13.06 -3.55
N HIS A 484 19.42 -13.32 -2.77
CA HIS A 484 20.28 -12.26 -2.28
C HIS A 484 21.07 -11.61 -3.41
N HIS A 485 21.18 -10.28 -3.43
CA HIS A 485 21.80 -9.54 -4.53
C HIS A 485 23.23 -10.00 -4.89
N THR A 486 24.02 -10.46 -3.90
CA THR A 486 25.36 -11.02 -4.15
C THR A 486 25.35 -12.31 -4.98
N MET A 487 24.27 -13.09 -4.90
CA MET A 487 24.13 -14.37 -5.59
C MET A 487 23.64 -14.21 -7.03
N ILE A 488 23.02 -13.07 -7.37
CA ILE A 488 22.57 -12.75 -8.73
C ILE A 488 23.78 -12.75 -9.69
N THR A 489 24.85 -12.06 -9.29
CA THR A 489 26.12 -12.00 -10.05
C THR A 489 26.78 -13.38 -10.17
N GLU A 490 26.69 -14.24 -9.15
CA GLU A 490 27.24 -15.60 -9.20
C GLU A 490 26.40 -16.54 -10.11
N LEU A 491 25.07 -16.44 -10.06
CA LEU A 491 24.16 -17.18 -10.95
C LEU A 491 24.29 -16.75 -12.41
N PHE A 492 24.52 -15.46 -12.67
CA PHE A 492 24.71 -14.90 -14.00
C PHE A 492 25.99 -15.42 -14.68
N ASN A 493 27.10 -15.42 -13.94
CA ASN A 493 28.42 -15.87 -14.41
C ASN A 493 28.57 -17.42 -14.44
N GLY A 494 27.51 -18.16 -14.14
CA GLY A 494 27.48 -19.63 -14.16
C GLY A 494 27.23 -20.23 -15.55
N THR A 495 26.20 -21.07 -15.67
CA THR A 495 25.81 -21.75 -16.92
C THR A 495 24.49 -21.17 -17.48
N PRO A 496 24.13 -21.50 -18.73
CA PRO A 496 22.81 -21.19 -19.28
C PRO A 496 21.63 -21.63 -18.39
N GLU A 497 21.78 -22.69 -17.58
CA GLU A 497 20.79 -23.17 -16.61
C GLU A 497 20.71 -22.28 -15.35
N SER A 498 21.83 -21.75 -14.85
CA SER A 498 21.79 -20.81 -13.71
C SER A 498 21.20 -19.47 -14.13
N ARG A 499 21.47 -19.02 -15.36
CA ARG A 499 20.77 -17.89 -15.98
C ARG A 499 19.28 -18.18 -16.24
N ARG A 500 18.90 -19.41 -16.59
CA ARG A 500 17.49 -19.83 -16.69
C ARG A 500 16.79 -19.77 -15.32
N ARG A 501 17.47 -20.17 -14.24
CA ARG A 501 16.94 -20.03 -12.86
C ARG A 501 16.69 -18.56 -12.52
N LEU A 502 17.62 -17.67 -12.88
CA LEU A 502 17.44 -16.23 -12.70
C LEU A 502 16.29 -15.67 -13.57
N ALA A 503 16.17 -16.12 -14.82
CA ALA A 503 15.08 -15.69 -15.72
C ALA A 503 13.70 -16.14 -15.22
N LEU A 504 13.61 -17.33 -14.60
CA LEU A 504 12.39 -17.78 -13.90
C LEU A 504 12.07 -16.92 -12.66
N TYR A 505 13.09 -16.45 -11.95
CA TYR A 505 12.94 -15.57 -10.78
C TYR A 505 12.44 -14.18 -11.21
N CYS A 506 13.11 -13.53 -12.15
CA CYS A 506 12.70 -12.23 -12.71
C CYS A 506 11.31 -12.30 -13.38
N LEU A 507 10.99 -13.39 -14.12
CA LEU A 507 9.65 -13.58 -14.69
C LEU A 507 8.56 -13.75 -13.61
N LYS A 508 8.89 -14.36 -12.46
CA LYS A 508 7.96 -14.47 -11.32
C LYS A 508 7.73 -13.09 -10.71
N ASP A 509 8.79 -12.31 -10.48
CA ASP A 509 8.69 -10.97 -9.90
C ASP A 509 8.02 -9.97 -10.86
N ALA A 510 8.18 -10.13 -12.19
CA ALA A 510 7.37 -9.43 -13.19
C ALA A 510 5.89 -9.86 -13.17
N TYR A 511 5.53 -11.11 -12.84
CA TYR A 511 4.14 -11.57 -12.87
C TYR A 511 3.36 -11.32 -11.56
N LEU A 512 4.02 -11.28 -10.40
CA LEU A 512 3.37 -11.04 -9.12
C LEU A 512 2.61 -9.69 -9.03
N PRO A 513 3.11 -8.56 -9.56
CA PRO A 513 2.38 -7.28 -9.59
C PRO A 513 1.07 -7.33 -10.36
N GLN A 514 1.02 -8.03 -11.50
CA GLN A 514 -0.23 -8.29 -12.25
C GLN A 514 -1.23 -9.05 -11.35
N ARG A 515 -0.80 -10.15 -10.73
CA ARG A 515 -1.67 -10.94 -9.83
C ARG A 515 -2.14 -10.15 -8.60
N LEU A 516 -1.30 -9.28 -8.05
CA LEU A 516 -1.67 -8.38 -6.95
C LEU A 516 -2.68 -7.33 -7.40
N MET A 517 -2.49 -6.71 -8.57
CA MET A 517 -3.41 -5.75 -9.15
C MET A 517 -4.81 -6.36 -9.35
N ASP A 518 -4.87 -7.56 -9.91
CA ASP A 518 -6.13 -8.29 -10.15
C ASP A 518 -6.80 -8.71 -8.83
N LYS A 519 -6.02 -9.27 -7.89
CA LYS A 519 -6.52 -9.75 -6.58
C LYS A 519 -7.10 -8.62 -5.72
N LEU A 520 -6.57 -7.41 -5.85
CA LEU A 520 -6.98 -6.22 -5.11
C LEU A 520 -7.93 -5.31 -5.92
N SER A 521 -8.26 -5.70 -7.17
CA SER A 521 -9.07 -4.93 -8.12
C SER A 521 -8.64 -3.46 -8.24
N CYS A 522 -7.32 -3.25 -8.31
CA CYS A 522 -6.72 -1.92 -8.23
C CYS A 522 -7.19 -1.00 -9.36
N LEU A 523 -7.25 -1.53 -10.59
CA LEU A 523 -7.57 -0.76 -11.79
C LEU A 523 -9.05 -0.34 -11.81
N GLU A 524 -9.95 -1.22 -11.38
CA GLU A 524 -11.38 -0.95 -11.19
C GLU A 524 -11.59 0.14 -10.13
N ASN A 525 -11.00 -0.06 -8.95
CA ASN A 525 -11.12 0.85 -7.81
C ASN A 525 -10.62 2.27 -8.14
N TYR A 526 -9.49 2.39 -8.85
CA TYR A 526 -8.94 3.68 -9.25
C TYR A 526 -9.69 4.28 -10.45
N THR A 527 -10.15 3.46 -11.40
CA THR A 527 -10.98 3.94 -12.52
C THR A 527 -12.28 4.56 -12.00
N GLU A 528 -12.98 3.89 -11.09
CA GLU A 528 -14.20 4.43 -10.50
C GLU A 528 -13.92 5.67 -9.63
N MET A 529 -12.78 5.74 -8.94
CA MET A 529 -12.34 6.96 -8.25
C MET A 529 -12.12 8.13 -9.24
N ALA A 530 -11.47 7.89 -10.39
CA ALA A 530 -11.23 8.89 -11.42
C ALA A 530 -12.53 9.38 -12.09
N ARG A 531 -13.48 8.45 -12.31
CA ARG A 531 -14.82 8.71 -12.84
C ARG A 531 -15.69 9.50 -11.87
N VAL A 532 -15.74 9.11 -10.59
CA VAL A 532 -16.52 9.80 -9.54
C VAL A 532 -15.98 11.21 -9.26
N THR A 533 -14.65 11.36 -9.16
CA THR A 533 -14.04 12.64 -8.77
C THR A 533 -13.71 13.55 -9.95
N GLY A 534 -13.77 13.03 -11.19
CA GLY A 534 -13.57 13.79 -12.42
C GLY A 534 -12.16 14.36 -12.57
N ILE A 535 -11.12 13.59 -12.25
CA ILE A 535 -9.70 13.95 -12.42
C ILE A 535 -8.96 12.89 -13.26
N PRO A 536 -7.81 13.22 -13.89
CA PRO A 536 -6.97 12.25 -14.58
C PRO A 536 -6.53 11.08 -13.67
N PHE A 537 -6.37 9.88 -14.24
CA PHE A 537 -5.98 8.68 -13.48
C PHE A 537 -4.64 8.87 -12.73
N ASN A 538 -3.62 9.38 -13.42
CA ASN A 538 -2.29 9.63 -12.85
C ASN A 538 -2.29 10.64 -11.66
N PHE A 539 -3.34 11.46 -11.49
CA PHE A 539 -3.48 12.33 -10.30
C PHE A 539 -3.83 11.54 -9.03
N LEU A 540 -4.34 10.31 -9.14
CA LEU A 540 -4.66 9.47 -7.98
C LEU A 540 -3.42 8.99 -7.22
N LEU A 541 -2.31 8.74 -7.94
CA LEU A 541 -1.04 8.35 -7.34
C LEU A 541 -0.22 9.57 -6.94
N SER A 542 -0.12 10.57 -7.83
CA SER A 542 0.75 11.74 -7.66
C SER A 542 0.19 12.87 -6.78
N ARG A 543 -1.11 12.89 -6.46
CA ARG A 543 -1.77 13.98 -5.71
C ARG A 543 -2.63 13.46 -4.55
N GLY A 544 -2.74 14.30 -3.51
CA GLY A 544 -3.58 14.03 -2.34
C GLY A 544 -5.07 14.28 -2.57
N GLN A 545 -5.88 14.13 -1.51
CA GLN A 545 -7.35 14.21 -1.62
C GLN A 545 -7.89 15.58 -2.08
N GLN A 546 -7.16 16.68 -1.86
CA GLN A 546 -7.65 18.04 -2.16
C GLN A 546 -8.06 18.22 -3.63
N VAL A 547 -7.29 17.69 -4.60
CA VAL A 547 -7.57 17.88 -6.03
C VAL A 547 -8.87 17.21 -6.48
N LYS A 548 -9.22 16.07 -5.87
CA LYS A 548 -10.45 15.31 -6.13
C LYS A 548 -11.69 16.15 -5.79
N PHE A 549 -11.66 16.80 -4.62
CA PHE A 549 -12.76 17.67 -4.21
C PHE A 549 -12.80 18.96 -5.03
N ILE A 550 -11.65 19.59 -5.29
CA ILE A 550 -11.58 20.82 -6.10
C ILE A 550 -12.19 20.60 -7.49
N SER A 551 -11.95 19.45 -8.16
CA SER A 551 -12.62 19.14 -9.43
C SER A 551 -14.15 19.12 -9.31
N GLN A 552 -14.70 18.43 -8.30
CA GLN A 552 -16.14 18.38 -8.05
C GLN A 552 -16.72 19.76 -7.71
N LEU A 553 -16.02 20.55 -6.89
CA LEU A 553 -16.41 21.92 -6.54
C LEU A 553 -16.49 22.82 -7.78
N PHE A 554 -15.47 22.78 -8.65
CA PHE A 554 -15.45 23.56 -9.89
C PHE A 554 -16.55 23.13 -10.87
N ARG A 555 -16.84 21.83 -10.99
CA ARG A 555 -17.96 21.32 -11.82
C ARG A 555 -19.31 21.87 -11.34
N LYS A 556 -19.58 21.83 -10.03
CA LYS A 556 -20.83 22.37 -9.46
C LYS A 556 -20.90 23.89 -9.42
N ALA A 557 -19.77 24.58 -9.22
CA ALA A 557 -19.71 26.03 -9.33
C ALA A 557 -20.05 26.50 -10.75
N LEU A 558 -19.57 25.79 -11.79
CA LEU A 558 -19.86 26.09 -13.18
C LEU A 558 -21.36 25.99 -13.51
N GLU A 559 -22.04 24.93 -13.04
CA GLU A 559 -23.49 24.73 -13.20
C GLU A 559 -24.30 25.93 -12.64
N GLN A 560 -23.88 26.50 -11.51
CA GLN A 560 -24.56 27.61 -10.84
C GLN A 560 -24.03 29.01 -11.23
N LYS A 561 -23.07 29.11 -12.16
CA LYS A 561 -22.38 30.36 -12.56
C LYS A 561 -21.66 31.07 -11.39
N LEU A 562 -21.14 30.28 -10.46
CA LEU A 562 -20.30 30.73 -9.35
C LEU A 562 -18.83 30.85 -9.79
N VAL A 563 -18.07 31.70 -9.10
CA VAL A 563 -16.60 31.81 -9.26
C VAL A 563 -15.90 31.59 -7.91
N ILE A 564 -14.74 30.94 -7.95
CA ILE A 564 -14.01 30.49 -6.75
C ILE A 564 -12.79 31.39 -6.51
N PRO A 565 -12.67 32.08 -5.36
CA PRO A 565 -11.58 33.02 -5.12
C PRO A 565 -10.22 32.31 -5.01
N ASN A 566 -9.17 32.96 -5.51
CA ASN A 566 -7.79 32.54 -5.35
C ASN A 566 -7.26 33.03 -3.98
N MET A 567 -7.68 32.37 -2.89
CA MET A 567 -7.21 32.72 -1.54
C MET A 567 -5.76 32.30 -1.36
N ARG A 568 -4.96 33.14 -0.68
CA ARG A 568 -3.60 32.78 -0.27
C ARG A 568 -3.66 31.79 0.88
N ALA A 569 -2.84 30.75 0.83
CA ALA A 569 -2.73 29.78 1.92
C ALA A 569 -1.85 30.36 3.02
N GLU A 570 -2.46 31.00 4.01
CA GLU A 570 -1.78 31.39 5.25
C GLU A 570 -1.62 30.13 6.11
N GLY A 571 -0.39 29.63 6.17
CA GLY A 571 -0.03 28.42 6.92
C GLY A 571 0.00 28.67 8.42
N THR A 572 -1.17 28.84 9.03
CA THR A 572 -1.30 28.91 10.48
C THR A 572 -1.23 27.51 11.10
N ASP A 573 -0.46 27.38 12.18
CA ASP A 573 -0.36 26.15 13.00
C ASP A 573 -1.48 26.02 14.03
N GLU A 574 -2.36 27.04 14.14
CA GLU A 574 -3.51 27.03 15.04
C GLU A 574 -4.49 25.92 14.68
N GLN A 575 -4.86 25.11 15.69
CA GLN A 575 -5.78 23.99 15.55
C GLN A 575 -7.13 24.37 16.16
N TYR A 576 -8.21 24.21 15.38
CA TYR A 576 -9.58 24.39 15.87
C TYR A 576 -10.03 23.20 16.72
N GLU A 577 -11.07 23.40 17.54
CA GLU A 577 -11.57 22.37 18.46
C GLU A 577 -12.17 21.17 17.68
N GLY A 578 -11.60 19.99 17.93
CA GLY A 578 -11.96 18.74 17.27
C GLY A 578 -13.20 18.04 17.84
N ALA A 579 -13.21 16.70 17.74
CA ALA A 579 -14.29 15.86 18.26
C ALA A 579 -14.14 15.59 19.77
N THR A 580 -15.27 15.37 20.45
CA THR A 580 -15.30 14.87 21.83
C THR A 580 -15.20 13.35 21.88
N VAL A 581 -14.46 12.86 22.87
CA VAL A 581 -14.44 11.44 23.27
C VAL A 581 -14.92 11.36 24.71
N ILE A 582 -16.07 10.71 24.91
CA ILE A 582 -16.69 10.49 26.22
C ILE A 582 -15.70 9.70 27.09
N GLU A 583 -15.60 10.05 28.37
CA GLU A 583 -14.71 9.33 29.29
C GLU A 583 -15.15 7.86 29.42
N PRO A 584 -14.24 6.89 29.19
CA PRO A 584 -14.56 5.48 29.28
C PRO A 584 -14.77 5.06 30.73
N THR A 585 -15.90 4.43 31.01
CA THR A 585 -16.08 3.62 32.22
C THR A 585 -15.27 2.34 32.03
N ARG A 586 -13.99 2.37 32.42
CA ARG A 586 -13.03 1.29 32.19
C ARG A 586 -13.46 0.02 32.95
N GLY A 587 -13.29 -1.14 32.32
CA GLY A 587 -13.68 -2.41 32.91
C GLY A 587 -13.75 -3.56 31.91
N TYR A 588 -13.90 -4.76 32.44
CA TYR A 588 -14.38 -5.94 31.72
C TYR A 588 -15.89 -6.07 31.91
N TYR A 589 -16.62 -6.23 30.81
CA TYR A 589 -18.08 -6.34 30.78
C TYR A 589 -18.46 -7.74 30.30
N ASP A 590 -19.05 -8.53 31.21
CA ASP A 590 -19.67 -9.84 30.97
C ASP A 590 -21.13 -9.73 30.50
N VAL A 591 -21.50 -8.57 29.94
CA VAL A 591 -22.85 -8.26 29.45
C VAL A 591 -22.79 -7.65 28.04
N PRO A 592 -23.80 -7.90 27.19
CA PRO A 592 -23.98 -7.24 25.91
C PRO A 592 -23.87 -5.70 25.94
N ILE A 593 -22.94 -5.15 25.17
CA ILE A 593 -22.77 -3.71 24.94
C ILE A 593 -23.16 -3.37 23.50
N ALA A 594 -24.29 -2.68 23.31
CA ALA A 594 -24.76 -2.25 21.99
C ALA A 594 -23.95 -1.04 21.51
N THR A 595 -23.50 -1.04 20.25
CA THR A 595 -22.83 0.11 19.61
C THR A 595 -23.77 0.75 18.61
N LEU A 596 -24.04 2.04 18.81
CA LEU A 596 -24.84 2.87 17.91
C LEU A 596 -23.92 3.92 17.26
N ASP A 597 -23.96 4.06 15.94
CA ASP A 597 -23.04 4.90 15.15
C ASP A 597 -23.79 5.84 14.19
N PHE A 598 -23.29 7.06 14.00
CA PHE A 598 -23.92 8.05 13.12
C PHE A 598 -23.54 7.81 11.64
N ALA A 599 -24.53 7.52 10.80
CA ALA A 599 -24.34 7.28 9.38
C ALA A 599 -23.75 8.52 8.67
N SER A 600 -22.43 8.50 8.44
CA SER A 600 -21.67 9.60 7.83
C SER A 600 -21.86 10.94 8.57
N LEU A 601 -21.59 10.97 9.89
CA LEU A 601 -21.79 12.12 10.80
C LEU A 601 -21.53 13.50 10.17
N TYR A 602 -20.28 13.83 9.83
CA TYR A 602 -19.93 15.18 9.35
C TYR A 602 -20.62 15.57 8.03
N PRO A 603 -20.63 14.73 6.97
CA PRO A 603 -21.51 14.94 5.82
C PRO A 603 -22.98 15.24 6.18
N SER A 604 -23.56 14.44 7.07
CA SER A 604 -24.96 14.57 7.48
C SER A 604 -25.23 15.87 8.26
N ILE A 605 -24.30 16.32 9.10
CA ILE A 605 -24.35 17.63 9.79
C ILE A 605 -24.32 18.78 8.76
N MET A 606 -23.37 18.75 7.83
CA MET A 606 -23.21 19.80 6.82
C MET A 606 -24.47 19.92 5.93
N GLN A 607 -25.14 18.80 5.66
CA GLN A 607 -26.42 18.79 4.95
C GLN A 607 -27.59 19.30 5.80
N ALA A 608 -27.78 18.76 7.01
CA ALA A 608 -28.90 19.10 7.89
C ALA A 608 -28.93 20.58 8.29
N HIS A 609 -27.75 21.17 8.51
CA HIS A 609 -27.57 22.57 8.92
C HIS A 609 -27.12 23.49 7.77
N ASN A 610 -27.16 23.01 6.52
CA ASN A 610 -26.89 23.81 5.30
C ASN A 610 -25.50 24.52 5.29
N LEU A 611 -24.48 23.89 5.87
CA LEU A 611 -23.16 24.49 6.08
C LEU A 611 -22.35 24.52 4.78
N CYS A 612 -22.08 25.71 4.26
CA CYS A 612 -21.40 25.89 2.97
C CYS A 612 -20.79 27.29 2.82
N TYR A 613 -19.70 27.40 2.03
CA TYR A 613 -19.13 28.68 1.59
C TYR A 613 -20.20 29.67 1.09
N THR A 614 -21.18 29.18 0.32
CA THR A 614 -22.25 30.00 -0.29
C THR A 614 -23.37 30.41 0.67
N THR A 615 -23.38 29.87 1.89
CA THR A 615 -24.43 30.10 2.90
C THR A 615 -23.90 30.77 4.17
N LEU A 616 -22.58 30.79 4.38
CA LEU A 616 -21.91 31.56 5.42
C LEU A 616 -22.29 33.05 5.31
N VAL A 617 -22.76 33.64 6.40
CA VAL A 617 -23.20 35.04 6.45
C VAL A 617 -22.58 35.72 7.67
N ASN A 618 -22.31 37.02 7.60
CA ASN A 618 -21.78 37.81 8.71
C ASN A 618 -22.80 38.88 9.16
N LYS A 619 -22.56 39.51 10.31
CA LYS A 619 -23.48 40.52 10.89
C LYS A 619 -23.87 41.64 9.91
N LYS A 620 -22.89 42.19 9.17
CA LYS A 620 -23.11 43.23 8.15
C LYS A 620 -24.03 42.76 7.02
N ALA A 621 -23.92 41.50 6.59
CA ALA A 621 -24.78 40.92 5.57
C ALA A 621 -26.18 40.58 6.10
N ILE A 622 -26.31 40.16 7.36
CA ILE A 622 -27.62 39.97 8.03
C ILE A 622 -28.39 41.30 8.05
N GLU A 623 -27.74 42.38 8.49
CA GLU A 623 -28.32 43.74 8.50
C GLU A 623 -28.68 44.21 7.08
N LYS A 624 -27.75 44.10 6.12
CA LYS A 624 -27.94 44.52 4.72
C LYS A 624 -29.12 43.82 4.04
N PHE A 625 -29.30 42.52 4.28
CA PHE A 625 -30.35 41.72 3.66
C PHE A 625 -31.60 41.52 4.55
N GLN A 626 -31.64 42.16 5.73
CA GLN A 626 -32.76 42.12 6.69
C GLN A 626 -33.18 40.68 7.07
N LEU A 627 -32.20 39.78 7.22
CA LEU A 627 -32.46 38.35 7.47
C LEU A 627 -32.98 38.14 8.90
N LYS A 628 -34.05 37.35 9.05
CA LYS A 628 -34.61 36.98 10.35
C LYS A 628 -33.91 35.75 10.94
N LYS A 629 -33.55 35.82 12.22
CA LYS A 629 -32.98 34.69 12.95
C LYS A 629 -33.99 33.54 13.03
N ASP A 630 -33.49 32.31 12.95
CA ASP A 630 -34.20 31.04 13.08
C ASP A 630 -35.23 30.74 11.95
N ASP A 631 -35.44 31.68 11.02
CA ASP A 631 -36.24 31.53 9.78
C ASP A 631 -35.35 31.65 8.52
N ASP A 632 -34.61 32.76 8.38
CA ASP A 632 -33.72 33.01 7.23
C ASP A 632 -32.26 32.61 7.50
N TYR A 633 -31.81 32.58 8.76
CA TYR A 633 -30.47 32.13 9.15
C TYR A 633 -30.44 31.46 10.53
N ILE A 634 -29.49 30.53 10.71
CA ILE A 634 -29.18 29.88 11.99
C ILE A 634 -27.87 30.42 12.58
N VAL A 635 -27.73 30.31 13.89
CA VAL A 635 -26.46 30.46 14.62
C VAL A 635 -25.99 29.06 15.03
N THR A 636 -24.74 28.70 14.74
CA THR A 636 -24.18 27.39 15.14
C THR A 636 -23.73 27.44 16.60
N PRO A 637 -23.47 26.29 17.26
CA PRO A 637 -22.95 26.29 18.63
C PRO A 637 -21.51 26.83 18.74
N ASN A 638 -20.84 27.09 17.61
CA ASN A 638 -19.56 27.81 17.53
C ASN A 638 -19.73 29.35 17.45
N GLY A 639 -20.96 29.84 17.25
CA GLY A 639 -21.27 31.26 17.10
C GLY A 639 -21.29 31.78 15.65
N ASP A 640 -20.97 30.92 14.67
CA ASP A 640 -21.02 31.26 13.24
C ASP A 640 -22.46 31.35 12.73
N THR A 641 -22.70 32.13 11.68
CA THR A 641 -24.04 32.30 11.09
C THR A 641 -24.12 31.78 9.65
N PHE A 642 -25.16 31.00 9.35
CA PHE A 642 -25.42 30.43 8.03
C PHE A 642 -26.89 30.62 7.64
N VAL A 643 -27.16 30.97 6.38
CA VAL A 643 -28.54 31.09 5.88
C VAL A 643 -29.24 29.74 5.74
N THR A 644 -30.54 29.69 5.95
CA THR A 644 -31.35 28.48 5.83
C THR A 644 -31.56 28.08 4.36
N THR A 645 -32.03 26.85 4.14
CA THR A 645 -32.36 26.34 2.79
C THR A 645 -33.45 27.15 2.07
N LYS A 646 -34.30 27.86 2.83
CA LYS A 646 -35.28 28.85 2.34
C LYS A 646 -34.62 29.96 1.52
N GLN A 647 -33.46 30.45 1.99
CA GLN A 647 -32.70 31.50 1.32
C GLN A 647 -31.78 30.94 0.24
N ARG A 648 -31.07 29.83 0.53
CA ARG A 648 -30.22 29.14 -0.44
C ARG A 648 -29.89 27.71 0.00
N LYS A 649 -30.05 26.72 -0.88
CA LYS A 649 -29.47 25.38 -0.69
C LYS A 649 -27.97 25.41 -1.00
N GLY A 650 -27.11 25.23 0.02
CA GLY A 650 -25.66 25.36 -0.10
C GLY A 650 -25.01 24.36 -1.06
N LEU A 651 -23.99 24.80 -1.80
CA LEU A 651 -23.29 23.98 -2.79
C LEU A 651 -22.69 22.68 -2.20
N LEU A 652 -22.13 22.74 -0.97
CA LEU A 652 -21.57 21.57 -0.30
C LEU A 652 -22.64 20.53 0.05
N ALA A 653 -23.82 20.98 0.51
CA ALA A 653 -24.93 20.09 0.81
C ALA A 653 -25.42 19.35 -0.45
N GLN A 654 -25.47 20.04 -1.60
CA GLN A 654 -25.80 19.45 -2.89
C GLN A 654 -24.76 18.41 -3.35
N ILE A 655 -23.46 18.72 -3.26
CA ILE A 655 -22.37 17.78 -3.59
C ILE A 655 -22.46 16.52 -2.70
N LEU A 656 -22.66 16.70 -1.39
CA LEU A 656 -22.80 15.59 -0.44
C LEU A 656 -24.06 14.75 -0.71
N GLU A 657 -25.16 15.37 -1.14
CA GLU A 657 -26.40 14.68 -1.46
C GLU A 657 -26.25 13.78 -2.68
N GLU A 658 -25.62 14.28 -3.75
CA GLU A 658 -25.29 13.49 -4.94
C GLU A 658 -24.33 12.33 -4.60
N LEU A 659 -23.26 12.60 -3.85
CA LEU A 659 -22.27 11.58 -3.45
C LEU A 659 -22.89 10.48 -2.58
N LEU A 660 -23.71 10.85 -1.58
CA LEU A 660 -24.34 9.89 -0.67
C LEU A 660 -25.50 9.14 -1.35
N ALA A 661 -26.27 9.78 -2.24
CA ALA A 661 -27.30 9.12 -3.05
C ALA A 661 -26.67 8.09 -4.01
N ALA A 662 -25.63 8.48 -4.76
CA ALA A 662 -24.87 7.58 -5.62
C ALA A 662 -24.25 6.42 -4.82
N ARG A 663 -23.74 6.68 -3.61
CA ARG A 663 -23.19 5.62 -2.74
C ARG A 663 -24.28 4.66 -2.27
N LYS A 664 -25.46 5.17 -1.92
CA LYS A 664 -26.62 4.35 -1.53
C LYS A 664 -27.13 3.50 -2.69
N GLN A 665 -27.06 4.01 -3.92
CA GLN A 665 -27.37 3.24 -5.13
C GLN A 665 -26.32 2.15 -5.38
N ALA A 666 -25.02 2.50 -5.42
CA ALA A 666 -23.94 1.54 -5.63
C ALA A 666 -23.93 0.41 -4.57
N LYS A 667 -24.26 0.70 -3.30
CA LYS A 667 -24.44 -0.33 -2.27
C LYS A 667 -25.64 -1.26 -2.51
N ARG A 668 -26.72 -0.80 -3.13
CA ARG A 668 -27.87 -1.66 -3.48
C ARG A 668 -27.55 -2.54 -4.67
N GLU A 669 -26.96 -1.95 -5.71
CA GLU A 669 -26.47 -2.67 -6.90
C GLU A 669 -25.47 -3.76 -6.48
N LEU A 670 -24.49 -3.45 -5.61
CA LEU A 670 -23.51 -4.39 -5.08
C LEU A 670 -24.13 -5.58 -4.31
N ALA A 671 -25.28 -5.37 -3.65
CA ALA A 671 -25.96 -6.41 -2.88
C ALA A 671 -26.82 -7.34 -3.76
N MET A 672 -27.27 -6.86 -4.92
CA MET A 672 -28.08 -7.62 -5.88
C MET A 672 -27.23 -8.33 -6.95
N GLU A 673 -26.07 -7.75 -7.28
CA GLU A 673 -25.17 -8.30 -8.29
C GLU A 673 -24.68 -9.70 -7.90
N THR A 674 -24.42 -10.53 -8.90
CA THR A 674 -23.83 -11.87 -8.73
C THR A 674 -22.44 -11.95 -9.34
N ASP A 675 -22.20 -11.25 -10.46
CA ASP A 675 -20.94 -11.27 -11.20
C ASP A 675 -19.77 -10.71 -10.36
N PRO A 676 -18.66 -11.47 -10.17
CA PRO A 676 -17.52 -11.02 -9.38
C PRO A 676 -16.88 -9.73 -9.89
N PHE A 677 -16.86 -9.52 -11.21
CA PHE A 677 -16.25 -8.34 -11.81
C PHE A 677 -17.07 -7.08 -11.53
N LYS A 678 -18.37 -7.09 -11.82
CA LYS A 678 -19.28 -5.99 -11.49
C LYS A 678 -19.33 -5.72 -9.98
N LYS A 679 -19.24 -6.76 -9.13
CA LYS A 679 -19.08 -6.58 -7.67
C LYS A 679 -17.82 -5.78 -7.32
N ALA A 680 -16.68 -6.09 -7.94
CA ALA A 680 -15.45 -5.34 -7.70
C ALA A 680 -15.60 -3.86 -8.10
N VAL A 681 -16.13 -3.59 -9.29
CA VAL A 681 -16.41 -2.22 -9.79
C VAL A 681 -17.38 -1.47 -8.86
N LEU A 682 -18.50 -2.08 -8.47
CA LEU A 682 -19.50 -1.47 -7.58
C LEU A 682 -18.96 -1.22 -6.16
N ASN A 683 -18.10 -2.11 -5.66
CA ASN A 683 -17.41 -1.89 -4.39
C ASN A 683 -16.39 -0.74 -4.49
N GLY A 684 -15.59 -0.69 -5.55
CA GLY A 684 -14.68 0.43 -5.82
C GLY A 684 -15.42 1.76 -5.89
N ARG A 685 -16.55 1.79 -6.59
CA ARG A 685 -17.44 2.95 -6.69
C ARG A 685 -17.98 3.40 -5.33
N GLN A 686 -18.51 2.50 -4.48
CA GLN A 686 -19.01 2.91 -3.16
C GLN A 686 -17.89 3.36 -2.20
N LEU A 687 -16.69 2.78 -2.30
CA LEU A 687 -15.51 3.23 -1.56
C LEU A 687 -15.05 4.62 -2.01
N ALA A 688 -14.98 4.86 -3.33
CA ALA A 688 -14.63 6.16 -3.89
C ALA A 688 -15.59 7.27 -3.46
N LEU A 689 -16.89 6.98 -3.48
CA LEU A 689 -17.93 7.90 -3.02
C LEU A 689 -17.84 8.15 -1.50
N LYS A 690 -17.54 7.13 -0.68
CA LYS A 690 -17.29 7.29 0.76
C LYS A 690 -16.10 8.21 1.03
N ILE A 691 -14.98 7.96 0.37
CA ILE A 691 -13.74 8.74 0.55
C ILE A 691 -13.95 10.19 0.11
N SER A 692 -14.65 10.40 -1.01
CA SER A 692 -14.97 11.74 -1.51
C SER A 692 -15.86 12.51 -0.55
N ALA A 693 -16.95 11.90 -0.05
CA ALA A 693 -17.85 12.55 0.91
C ALA A 693 -17.15 12.93 2.22
N ASN A 694 -16.33 12.03 2.79
CA ASN A 694 -15.56 12.30 4.00
C ASN A 694 -14.47 13.38 3.79
N SER A 695 -13.97 13.54 2.57
CA SER A 695 -12.94 14.54 2.24
C SER A 695 -13.47 15.97 2.16
N VAL A 696 -14.79 16.17 2.01
CA VAL A 696 -15.42 17.51 1.92
C VAL A 696 -15.13 18.33 3.17
N TYR A 697 -15.47 17.80 4.34
CA TYR A 697 -15.16 18.40 5.64
C TYR A 697 -13.65 18.64 5.80
N GLY A 698 -12.83 17.64 5.46
CA GLY A 698 -11.38 17.69 5.63
C GLY A 698 -10.69 18.80 4.86
N LEU A 699 -11.28 19.29 3.75
CA LEU A 699 -10.75 20.44 3.02
C LEU A 699 -11.14 21.77 3.68
N THR A 700 -12.36 21.91 4.20
CA THR A 700 -12.79 23.17 4.85
C THR A 700 -11.90 23.51 6.05
N GLY A 701 -11.48 22.50 6.81
CA GLY A 701 -10.54 22.64 7.93
C GLY A 701 -9.04 22.59 7.58
N ALA A 702 -8.65 22.60 6.31
CA ALA A 702 -7.24 22.54 5.90
C ALA A 702 -6.66 23.94 5.63
N THR A 703 -6.06 24.56 6.66
CA THR A 703 -5.36 25.86 6.56
C THR A 703 -4.31 25.85 5.45
N THR A 704 -3.50 24.80 5.36
CA THR A 704 -2.61 24.50 4.23
C THR A 704 -3.41 23.94 3.03
N GLY A 705 -4.22 24.78 2.39
CA GLY A 705 -5.11 24.38 1.30
C GLY A 705 -5.55 25.53 0.39
N LYS A 706 -6.28 25.21 -0.69
CA LYS A 706 -6.74 26.20 -1.69
C LYS A 706 -7.97 27.03 -1.27
N LEU A 707 -8.78 26.57 -0.32
CA LEU A 707 -10.03 27.21 0.06
C LEU A 707 -10.43 26.87 1.52
N PRO A 708 -9.61 27.27 2.52
CA PRO A 708 -9.96 27.07 3.93
C PRO A 708 -11.21 27.88 4.33
N CYS A 709 -11.99 27.32 5.26
CA CYS A 709 -13.11 27.98 5.94
C CYS A 709 -13.31 27.27 7.29
N LEU A 710 -12.64 27.80 8.31
CA LEU A 710 -12.61 27.22 9.65
C LEU A 710 -13.96 27.33 10.36
N GLU A 711 -14.80 28.27 9.95
CA GLU A 711 -16.18 28.47 10.40
C GLU A 711 -17.02 27.22 10.10
N ILE A 712 -16.93 26.68 8.88
CA ILE A 712 -17.62 25.43 8.49
C ILE A 712 -17.06 24.24 9.29
N ALA A 713 -15.74 24.13 9.40
CA ALA A 713 -15.10 23.01 10.08
C ALA A 713 -15.43 22.98 11.57
N SER A 714 -15.27 24.10 12.26
CA SER A 714 -15.52 24.27 13.70
C SER A 714 -17.01 24.17 14.03
N SER A 715 -17.89 24.73 13.20
CA SER A 715 -19.33 24.51 13.33
C SER A 715 -19.71 23.04 13.17
N THR A 716 -19.08 22.31 12.23
CA THR A 716 -19.35 20.89 12.01
C THR A 716 -18.90 20.03 13.20
N THR A 717 -17.70 20.29 13.76
CA THR A 717 -17.25 19.57 14.96
C THR A 717 -18.10 19.93 16.18
N SER A 718 -18.47 21.21 16.35
CA SER A 718 -19.28 21.70 17.47
C SER A 718 -20.68 21.07 17.49
N PHE A 719 -21.37 20.98 16.34
CA PHE A 719 -22.60 20.18 16.23
C PHE A 719 -22.35 18.70 16.58
N GLY A 720 -21.25 18.10 16.12
CA GLY A 720 -20.89 16.72 16.49
C GLY A 720 -20.74 16.53 18.01
N ARG A 721 -20.08 17.45 18.71
CA ARG A 721 -19.94 17.46 20.18
C ARG A 721 -21.30 17.56 20.87
N GLN A 722 -22.20 18.43 20.40
CA GLN A 722 -23.56 18.54 20.94
C GLN A 722 -24.40 17.28 20.67
N MET A 723 -24.28 16.70 19.48
CA MET A 723 -25.05 15.52 19.07
C MET A 723 -24.69 14.26 19.88
N ILE A 724 -23.39 13.98 20.10
CA ILE A 724 -23.00 12.79 20.88
C ILE A 724 -23.43 12.90 22.35
N MET A 725 -23.39 14.11 22.93
CA MET A 725 -23.89 14.36 24.29
C MET A 725 -25.41 14.21 24.37
N LYS A 726 -26.16 14.79 23.42
CA LYS A 726 -27.63 14.62 23.34
C LYS A 726 -28.03 13.15 23.15
N THR A 727 -27.30 12.40 22.31
CA THR A 727 -27.51 10.95 22.14
C THR A 727 -27.34 10.21 23.47
N LYS A 728 -26.31 10.54 24.26
CA LYS A 728 -26.12 9.97 25.60
C LYS A 728 -27.32 10.27 26.51
N GLU A 729 -27.69 11.54 26.62
CA GLU A 729 -28.79 11.98 27.49
C GLU A 729 -30.13 11.34 27.12
N GLU A 730 -30.48 11.26 25.83
CA GLU A 730 -31.73 10.66 25.36
C GLU A 730 -31.78 9.13 25.60
N VAL A 731 -30.64 8.44 25.49
CA VAL A 731 -30.54 6.99 25.80
C VAL A 731 -30.70 6.74 27.29
N GLU A 732 -29.90 7.40 28.13
CA GLU A 732 -29.91 7.19 29.59
C GLU A 732 -31.25 7.65 30.22
N LYS A 733 -31.89 8.69 29.67
CA LYS A 733 -33.20 9.17 30.13
C LYS A 733 -34.35 8.27 29.72
N LYS A 734 -34.34 7.67 28.52
CA LYS A 734 -35.44 6.83 28.05
C LYS A 734 -35.37 5.41 28.63
N TYR A 735 -34.22 4.76 28.51
CA TYR A 735 -34.06 3.34 28.84
C TYR A 735 -33.71 3.18 30.32
N CYS A 736 -34.67 3.48 31.19
CA CYS A 736 -34.52 3.43 32.64
C CYS A 736 -35.69 2.73 33.33
N ILE A 737 -35.48 2.28 34.57
CA ILE A 737 -36.46 1.54 35.37
C ILE A 737 -37.74 2.37 35.58
N ALA A 738 -37.61 3.69 35.76
CA ALA A 738 -38.73 4.60 35.90
C ALA A 738 -39.67 4.65 34.68
N ASN A 739 -39.18 4.28 33.48
CA ASN A 739 -39.97 4.19 32.26
C ASN A 739 -40.42 2.75 31.93
N GLY A 740 -40.27 1.80 32.87
CA GLY A 740 -40.71 0.41 32.71
C GLY A 740 -39.70 -0.53 32.02
N TYR A 741 -38.45 -0.12 31.85
CA TYR A 741 -37.38 -1.01 31.37
C TYR A 741 -36.78 -1.84 32.54
N SER A 742 -36.13 -2.96 32.22
CA SER A 742 -35.60 -3.90 33.23
C SER A 742 -34.42 -3.36 34.04
N HIS A 743 -33.65 -2.43 33.47
CA HIS A 743 -32.44 -1.86 34.06
C HIS A 743 -32.27 -0.40 33.60
N ASP A 744 -31.43 0.35 34.31
CA ASP A 744 -30.98 1.67 33.85
C ASP A 744 -29.83 1.53 32.84
N ALA A 745 -30.08 1.97 31.61
CA ALA A 745 -29.08 1.98 30.55
C ALA A 745 -28.01 3.04 30.81
N GLN A 746 -26.77 2.70 30.49
CA GLN A 746 -25.61 3.56 30.72
C GLN A 746 -24.74 3.64 29.46
N VAL A 747 -24.35 4.85 29.05
CA VAL A 747 -23.35 5.04 27.99
C VAL A 747 -21.95 4.97 28.60
N ILE A 748 -21.33 3.80 28.48
CA ILE A 748 -20.04 3.49 29.10
C ILE A 748 -18.85 4.06 28.31
N TYR A 749 -19.03 4.38 27.02
CA TYR A 749 -18.02 5.01 26.17
C TYR A 749 -18.67 5.65 24.94
N GLY A 750 -17.95 6.56 24.29
CA GLY A 750 -18.29 7.08 22.97
C GLY A 750 -17.10 7.81 22.35
N ASP A 751 -16.93 7.66 21.04
CA ASP A 751 -15.84 8.27 20.28
C ASP A 751 -16.40 8.93 19.04
N THR A 752 -16.47 10.26 19.04
CA THR A 752 -16.85 11.11 17.90
C THR A 752 -18.27 10.89 17.35
N ASP A 753 -18.49 9.78 16.64
CA ASP A 753 -19.71 9.39 15.92
C ASP A 753 -20.44 8.20 16.55
N SER A 754 -19.78 7.46 17.44
CA SER A 754 -20.34 6.25 18.06
C SER A 754 -20.52 6.35 19.57
N VAL A 755 -21.58 5.71 20.10
CA VAL A 755 -21.84 5.50 21.53
C VAL A 755 -21.97 4.01 21.85
N MET A 756 -21.51 3.62 23.03
CA MET A 756 -21.55 2.23 23.52
C MET A 756 -22.42 2.15 24.76
N VAL A 757 -23.56 1.47 24.60
CA VAL A 757 -24.67 1.44 25.56
C VAL A 757 -24.71 0.09 26.26
N LYS A 758 -24.63 0.11 27.59
CA LYS A 758 -24.88 -1.03 28.48
C LYS A 758 -26.36 -1.00 28.88
N PHE A 759 -27.20 -1.82 28.25
CA PHE A 759 -28.63 -1.93 28.59
C PHE A 759 -28.91 -2.79 29.84
N GLY A 760 -27.92 -3.50 30.37
CA GLY A 760 -28.04 -4.31 31.61
C GLY A 760 -28.54 -5.74 31.40
N THR A 761 -29.33 -6.01 30.35
CA THR A 761 -29.69 -7.41 30.00
C THR A 761 -28.45 -8.26 29.67
N LYS A 762 -28.54 -9.56 30.00
CA LYS A 762 -27.56 -10.58 29.60
C LYS A 762 -27.94 -11.27 28.28
N ASP A 763 -29.16 -11.07 27.78
CA ASP A 763 -29.61 -11.67 26.53
C ASP A 763 -29.12 -10.88 25.31
N LEU A 764 -28.47 -11.57 24.38
CA LEU A 764 -27.86 -10.96 23.20
C LEU A 764 -28.92 -10.50 22.16
N PRO A 765 -29.93 -11.32 21.79
CA PRO A 765 -31.09 -10.87 21.01
C PRO A 765 -31.81 -9.64 21.59
N GLU A 766 -32.09 -9.62 22.91
CA GLU A 766 -32.73 -8.47 23.57
C GLU A 766 -31.86 -7.21 23.44
N ALA A 767 -30.56 -7.30 23.71
CA ALA A 767 -29.63 -6.18 23.56
C ALA A 767 -29.54 -5.64 22.12
N MET A 768 -29.60 -6.52 21.12
CA MET A 768 -29.67 -6.10 19.71
C MET A 768 -30.98 -5.35 19.40
N LYS A 769 -32.11 -5.88 19.87
CA LYS A 769 -33.44 -5.26 19.69
C LYS A 769 -33.53 -3.89 20.37
N LEU A 770 -33.05 -3.78 21.61
CA LEU A 770 -32.98 -2.51 22.35
C LEU A 770 -32.04 -1.51 21.65
N GLY A 771 -30.92 -1.99 21.10
CA GLY A 771 -30.00 -1.17 20.30
C GLY A 771 -30.65 -0.60 19.04
N GLU A 772 -31.41 -1.40 18.29
CA GLU A 772 -32.16 -0.94 17.12
C GLU A 772 -33.30 0.02 17.50
N GLU A 773 -34.03 -0.26 18.58
CA GLU A 773 -35.08 0.64 19.09
C GLU A 773 -34.48 2.00 19.51
N ALA A 774 -33.35 1.99 20.22
CA ALA A 774 -32.65 3.20 20.66
C ALA A 774 -32.09 4.01 19.48
N ALA A 775 -31.49 3.35 18.49
CA ALA A 775 -31.01 3.99 17.26
C ALA A 775 -32.14 4.71 16.52
N ASN A 776 -33.29 4.06 16.37
CA ASN A 776 -34.48 4.65 15.74
C ASN A 776 -35.09 5.78 16.58
N HIS A 777 -35.19 5.61 17.91
CA HIS A 777 -35.69 6.65 18.81
C HIS A 777 -34.82 7.90 18.77
N VAL A 778 -33.50 7.76 18.95
CA VAL A 778 -32.55 8.87 18.94
C VAL A 778 -32.50 9.55 17.58
N SER A 779 -32.58 8.79 16.48
CA SER A 779 -32.68 9.37 15.12
C SER A 779 -33.88 10.31 14.96
N SER A 780 -35.01 10.05 15.64
CA SER A 780 -36.19 10.93 15.60
C SER A 780 -35.97 12.29 16.28
N LYS A 781 -34.92 12.44 17.11
CA LYS A 781 -34.57 13.67 17.85
C LYS A 781 -33.65 14.61 17.07
N PHE A 782 -33.28 14.26 15.83
CA PHE A 782 -32.36 15.02 14.97
C PHE A 782 -33.00 15.39 13.63
N VAL A 783 -32.45 16.41 12.99
CA VAL A 783 -32.90 16.89 11.67
C VAL A 783 -32.40 15.96 10.57
N LYS A 784 -33.30 15.50 9.69
CA LYS A 784 -32.93 14.69 8.52
C LYS A 784 -31.89 15.43 7.65
N PRO A 785 -30.84 14.77 7.12
CA PRO A 785 -30.68 13.32 6.98
C PRO A 785 -29.90 12.64 8.13
N ILE A 786 -29.66 13.31 9.26
CA ILE A 786 -28.95 12.70 10.41
C ILE A 786 -29.69 11.44 10.85
N LYS A 787 -28.96 10.33 10.93
CA LYS A 787 -29.45 9.02 11.37
C LYS A 787 -28.38 8.34 12.22
N LEU A 788 -28.80 7.83 13.37
CA LEU A 788 -28.05 6.88 14.19
C LEU A 788 -28.46 5.46 13.76
N GLU A 789 -27.50 4.57 13.57
CA GLU A 789 -27.73 3.18 13.18
C GLU A 789 -27.19 2.23 14.26
N PHE A 790 -27.93 1.17 14.56
CA PHE A 790 -27.38 0.04 15.30
C PHE A 790 -26.38 -0.68 14.39
N GLU A 791 -25.13 -0.81 14.84
CA GLU A 791 -24.05 -1.40 14.04
C GLU A 791 -23.73 -2.84 14.48
N LYS A 792 -23.70 -3.08 15.80
CA LYS A 792 -23.17 -4.31 16.42
C LYS A 792 -23.43 -4.35 17.93
N VAL A 793 -23.27 -5.53 18.51
CA VAL A 793 -23.05 -5.72 19.96
C VAL A 793 -21.62 -6.23 20.20
N TYR A 794 -21.00 -5.80 21.30
CA TYR A 794 -19.83 -6.47 21.88
C TYR A 794 -20.25 -7.35 23.06
N TYR A 795 -19.85 -8.63 23.06
CA TYR A 795 -20.13 -9.55 24.17
C TYR A 795 -19.16 -10.75 24.19
N PRO A 796 -18.24 -10.89 25.18
CA PRO A 796 -17.88 -9.91 26.20
C PRO A 796 -17.12 -8.70 25.62
N TYR A 797 -16.95 -7.66 26.43
CA TYR A 797 -16.30 -6.41 26.05
C TYR A 797 -15.26 -5.94 27.08
N LEU A 798 -14.06 -5.57 26.64
CA LEU A 798 -12.96 -5.10 27.47
C LEU A 798 -12.59 -3.66 27.08
N LEU A 799 -12.93 -2.70 27.95
CA LEU A 799 -12.68 -1.27 27.75
C LEU A 799 -11.50 -0.81 28.61
N ILE A 800 -10.36 -0.60 27.97
CA ILE A 800 -9.09 -0.27 28.65
C ILE A 800 -8.94 1.24 28.81
N ASN A 801 -9.09 2.01 27.73
CA ASN A 801 -8.94 3.46 27.74
C ASN A 801 -9.54 4.10 26.46
N LYS A 802 -9.48 5.43 26.35
CA LYS A 802 -9.85 6.14 25.11
C LYS A 802 -9.13 5.52 23.91
N LYS A 803 -9.90 5.15 22.89
CA LYS A 803 -9.46 4.50 21.64
C LYS A 803 -8.70 3.18 21.86
N ARG A 804 -8.87 2.51 23.01
CA ARG A 804 -8.22 1.24 23.39
C ARG A 804 -9.21 0.26 24.01
N TYR A 805 -9.68 -0.70 23.21
CA TYR A 805 -10.64 -1.71 23.65
C TYR A 805 -10.61 -2.96 22.77
N ALA A 806 -11.13 -4.07 23.31
CA ALA A 806 -11.32 -5.35 22.63
C ALA A 806 -12.72 -5.92 22.92
N GLY A 807 -13.24 -6.76 22.04
CA GLY A 807 -14.48 -7.50 22.30
C GLY A 807 -14.83 -8.45 21.17
N LEU A 808 -15.71 -9.42 21.44
CA LEU A 808 -16.29 -10.22 20.37
C LEU A 808 -17.38 -9.43 19.67
N TYR A 809 -17.28 -9.34 18.35
CA TYR A 809 -18.11 -8.52 17.48
C TYR A 809 -19.29 -9.36 16.98
N TRP A 810 -20.52 -8.95 17.29
CA TRP A 810 -21.73 -9.65 16.89
C TRP A 810 -22.64 -8.74 16.04
N THR A 811 -22.92 -9.14 14.80
CA THR A 811 -24.02 -8.57 13.98
C THR A 811 -25.27 -9.44 13.95
N LYS A 812 -25.17 -10.69 14.39
CA LYS A 812 -26.28 -11.65 14.54
C LYS A 812 -26.12 -12.41 15.86
N PRO A 813 -27.21 -12.92 16.47
CA PRO A 813 -27.13 -13.52 17.79
C PRO A 813 -26.55 -14.94 17.81
N GLU A 814 -26.49 -15.66 16.68
CA GLU A 814 -26.11 -17.08 16.68
C GLU A 814 -24.60 -17.31 16.78
N LYS A 815 -23.79 -16.38 16.25
CA LYS A 815 -22.32 -16.50 16.22
C LYS A 815 -21.64 -15.14 16.07
N TYR A 816 -20.54 -14.94 16.80
CA TYR A 816 -19.67 -13.78 16.63
C TYR A 816 -18.96 -13.79 15.27
N ASP A 817 -18.81 -12.61 14.67
CA ASP A 817 -18.15 -12.44 13.38
C ASP A 817 -16.62 -12.53 13.52
N LYS A 818 -16.07 -11.89 14.57
CA LYS A 818 -14.63 -11.81 14.86
C LYS A 818 -14.35 -11.28 16.27
N MET A 819 -13.12 -11.43 16.74
CA MET A 819 -12.58 -10.62 17.83
C MET A 819 -12.09 -9.29 17.25
N ASP A 820 -12.66 -8.18 17.71
CA ASP A 820 -12.25 -6.83 17.30
C ASP A 820 -11.28 -6.24 18.33
N THR A 821 -10.24 -5.55 17.86
CA THR A 821 -9.26 -4.87 18.72
C THR A 821 -8.94 -3.49 18.16
N LYS A 822 -9.16 -2.44 18.97
CA LYS A 822 -8.89 -1.04 18.58
C LYS A 822 -7.78 -0.47 19.45
N GLY A 823 -6.74 0.09 18.83
CA GLY A 823 -5.63 0.80 19.49
C GLY A 823 -4.73 -0.04 20.43
N ILE A 824 -5.06 -1.32 20.63
CA ILE A 824 -4.27 -2.31 21.38
C ILE A 824 -3.04 -2.72 20.56
N GLU A 825 -2.02 -3.19 21.26
CA GLU A 825 -0.73 -3.59 20.72
C GLU A 825 -0.78 -4.68 19.64
N THR A 826 -1.90 -5.40 19.49
CA THR A 826 -2.17 -6.39 18.43
C THR A 826 -2.20 -5.79 17.02
N VAL A 827 -2.77 -4.60 16.86
CA VAL A 827 -2.89 -3.88 15.58
C VAL A 827 -1.77 -2.87 15.36
N ARG A 828 -0.80 -2.81 16.27
CA ARG A 828 0.33 -1.87 16.23
C ARG A 828 1.56 -2.48 15.56
N ARG A 829 2.28 -1.63 14.83
CA ARG A 829 3.46 -1.98 14.02
C ARG A 829 4.79 -1.61 14.66
N ASP A 830 4.78 -1.00 15.84
CA ASP A 830 5.96 -0.49 16.57
C ASP A 830 6.42 -1.38 17.73
N ASN A 831 5.72 -2.49 17.99
CA ASN A 831 6.07 -3.52 18.99
C ASN A 831 6.65 -4.77 18.31
N CYS A 832 7.42 -5.56 19.04
CA CYS A 832 7.87 -6.86 18.54
C CYS A 832 6.69 -7.85 18.34
N LEU A 833 6.91 -8.87 17.51
CA LEU A 833 5.87 -9.87 17.18
C LEU A 833 5.45 -10.72 18.40
N LEU A 834 6.34 -10.89 19.40
CA LEU A 834 6.03 -11.56 20.66
C LEU A 834 4.85 -10.88 21.37
N VAL A 835 4.88 -9.55 21.53
CA VAL A 835 3.80 -8.80 22.21
C VAL A 835 2.47 -9.01 21.47
N GLN A 836 2.47 -8.90 20.14
CA GLN A 836 1.27 -9.13 19.35
C GLN A 836 0.70 -10.54 19.59
N THR A 837 1.54 -11.57 19.47
CA THR A 837 1.12 -12.99 19.61
C THR A 837 0.60 -13.29 21.01
N VAL A 838 1.30 -12.80 22.05
CA VAL A 838 0.92 -13.00 23.46
C VAL A 838 -0.41 -12.31 23.75
N ILE A 839 -0.54 -11.03 23.39
CA ILE A 839 -1.74 -10.25 23.66
C ILE A 839 -2.95 -10.78 22.88
N GLU A 840 -2.76 -11.19 21.62
CA GLU A 840 -3.82 -11.82 20.81
C GLU A 840 -4.29 -13.15 21.42
N LYS A 841 -3.36 -14.02 21.86
CA LYS A 841 -3.72 -15.28 22.52
C LYS A 841 -4.36 -15.06 23.90
N VAL A 842 -3.86 -14.11 24.70
CA VAL A 842 -4.46 -13.74 26.00
C VAL A 842 -5.88 -13.20 25.80
N LEU A 843 -6.10 -12.31 24.84
CA LEU A 843 -7.45 -11.81 24.52
C LEU A 843 -8.37 -12.93 24.02
N ARG A 844 -7.87 -13.87 23.22
CA ARG A 844 -8.64 -15.06 22.82
C ARG A 844 -9.04 -15.92 24.02
N MET A 845 -8.10 -16.23 24.91
CA MET A 845 -8.37 -17.05 26.10
C MET A 845 -9.38 -16.36 27.05
N ILE A 846 -9.32 -15.03 27.18
CA ILE A 846 -10.22 -14.25 28.05
C ILE A 846 -11.60 -14.00 27.41
N LEU A 847 -11.67 -13.74 26.10
CA LEU A 847 -12.92 -13.32 25.43
C LEU A 847 -13.67 -14.47 24.74
N ILE A 848 -12.97 -15.51 24.27
CA ILE A 848 -13.57 -16.67 23.58
C ILE A 848 -13.60 -17.87 24.52
N ASP A 849 -12.44 -18.27 25.04
CA ASP A 849 -12.31 -19.51 25.82
C ASP A 849 -12.76 -19.31 27.29
N GLN A 850 -12.96 -18.06 27.71
CA GLN A 850 -13.34 -17.60 29.07
C GLN A 850 -12.42 -18.08 30.20
N ASP A 851 -11.19 -18.51 29.87
CA ASP A 851 -10.20 -19.04 30.79
C ASP A 851 -9.15 -17.98 31.18
N VAL A 852 -9.48 -17.21 32.23
CA VAL A 852 -8.56 -16.23 32.82
C VAL A 852 -7.39 -16.90 33.56
N GLN A 853 -7.53 -18.15 34.00
CA GLN A 853 -6.46 -18.83 34.73
C GLN A 853 -5.38 -19.36 33.79
N GLY A 854 -5.77 -20.09 32.75
CA GLY A 854 -4.85 -20.49 31.68
C GLY A 854 -4.23 -19.30 30.96
N ALA A 855 -4.93 -18.16 30.84
CA ALA A 855 -4.34 -16.92 30.33
C ALA A 855 -3.21 -16.38 31.23
N GLN A 856 -3.36 -16.43 32.56
CA GLN A 856 -2.30 -16.05 33.50
C GLN A 856 -1.11 -17.01 33.44
N ASP A 857 -1.38 -18.32 33.38
CA ASP A 857 -0.32 -19.33 33.39
C ASP A 857 0.46 -19.34 32.07
N TYR A 858 -0.22 -19.20 30.93
CA TYR A 858 0.41 -18.95 29.62
C TYR A 858 1.32 -17.70 29.62
N VAL A 859 0.95 -16.64 30.33
CA VAL A 859 1.78 -15.44 30.49
C VAL A 859 3.01 -15.72 31.35
N LYS A 860 2.86 -16.44 32.48
CA LYS A 860 3.99 -16.83 33.34
C LYS A 860 4.99 -17.70 32.58
N ASP A 861 4.51 -18.68 31.82
CA ASP A 861 5.33 -19.56 30.98
C ASP A 861 6.06 -18.78 29.90
N THR A 862 5.37 -17.84 29.23
CA THR A 862 6.01 -17.00 28.19
C THR A 862 7.08 -16.08 28.78
N ILE A 863 6.87 -15.55 29.99
CA ILE A 863 7.88 -14.75 30.71
C ILE A 863 9.07 -15.63 31.13
N ALA A 864 8.82 -16.85 31.61
CA ALA A 864 9.88 -17.82 31.92
C ALA A 864 10.72 -18.16 30.68
N ASP A 865 10.07 -18.45 29.55
CA ASP A 865 10.76 -18.74 28.28
C ASP A 865 11.55 -17.53 27.75
N LEU A 866 11.06 -16.30 27.94
CA LEU A 866 11.79 -15.09 27.59
C LEU A 866 13.06 -14.93 28.44
N LEU A 867 12.94 -15.08 29.77
CA LEU A 867 14.06 -14.93 30.70
C LEU A 867 15.07 -16.09 30.60
N GLN A 868 14.62 -17.28 30.20
CA GLN A 868 15.46 -18.45 29.94
C GLN A 868 16.01 -18.50 28.50
N ASN A 869 15.83 -17.43 27.70
CA ASN A 869 16.32 -17.30 26.32
C ASN A 869 15.83 -18.41 25.36
N LYS A 870 14.63 -18.95 25.61
CA LYS A 870 13.96 -19.96 24.77
C LYS A 870 13.07 -19.34 23.68
N VAL A 871 12.68 -18.08 23.83
CA VAL A 871 11.92 -17.34 22.81
C VAL A 871 12.77 -17.16 21.55
N ASP A 872 12.20 -17.52 20.40
CA ASP A 872 12.86 -17.34 19.11
C ASP A 872 13.05 -15.85 18.77
N MET A 873 14.25 -15.48 18.31
CA MET A 873 14.63 -14.10 18.03
C MET A 873 13.73 -13.44 16.96
N SER A 874 13.15 -14.19 16.01
CA SER A 874 12.17 -13.67 15.05
C SER A 874 10.98 -12.98 15.73
N LYS A 875 10.56 -13.46 16.91
CA LYS A 875 9.48 -12.87 17.70
C LYS A 875 9.91 -11.57 18.39
N LEU A 876 11.21 -11.35 18.57
CA LEU A 876 11.77 -10.19 19.27
C LEU A 876 12.08 -9.02 18.33
N VAL A 877 12.10 -9.22 17.00
CA VAL A 877 12.37 -8.16 16.02
C VAL A 877 11.33 -7.04 16.12
N ILE A 878 11.81 -5.80 16.23
CA ILE A 878 11.05 -4.56 16.18
C ILE A 878 11.32 -3.88 14.84
N THR A 879 10.30 -3.28 14.20
CA THR A 879 10.50 -2.49 12.97
C THR A 879 10.04 -1.04 13.15
N LYS A 880 10.82 -0.07 12.67
CA LYS A 880 10.46 1.37 12.63
C LYS A 880 10.85 2.01 11.31
N ALA A 881 10.01 2.91 10.82
CA ALA A 881 10.23 3.62 9.55
C ALA A 881 11.25 4.75 9.72
N LEU A 882 12.23 4.82 8.81
CA LEU A 882 13.22 5.90 8.74
C LEU A 882 12.62 7.08 7.95
N THR A 883 11.88 7.95 8.64
CA THR A 883 11.07 9.02 8.00
C THR A 883 11.79 10.34 7.69
N LYS A 884 13.02 10.53 8.18
CA LYS A 884 13.84 11.75 8.04
C LYS A 884 15.32 11.36 8.07
N ASP A 885 16.18 12.14 7.41
CA ASP A 885 17.63 12.01 7.61
C ASP A 885 18.04 12.54 8.99
N ASP A 886 17.60 13.75 9.33
CA ASP A 886 17.85 14.37 10.64
C ASP A 886 16.66 14.26 11.60
N TYR A 887 16.96 13.79 12.80
CA TYR A 887 16.04 13.77 13.94
C TYR A 887 16.63 14.57 15.09
N ALA A 888 15.84 15.51 15.64
CA ALA A 888 16.22 16.31 16.80
C ALA A 888 16.55 15.48 18.07
N ALA A 889 16.10 14.23 18.15
CA ALA A 889 16.40 13.31 19.24
C ALA A 889 16.84 11.94 18.69
N LYS A 890 17.99 11.45 19.17
CA LYS A 890 18.58 10.15 18.76
C LYS A 890 17.59 9.00 18.93
N GLN A 891 17.37 8.25 17.85
CA GLN A 891 16.48 7.08 17.81
C GLN A 891 17.26 5.81 17.46
N ALA A 892 16.89 4.70 18.09
CA ALA A 892 17.53 3.38 17.90
C ALA A 892 17.65 2.95 16.43
N HIS A 893 16.55 3.03 15.67
CA HIS A 893 16.53 2.66 14.26
C HIS A 893 17.41 3.57 13.37
N VAL A 894 17.58 4.84 13.73
CA VAL A 894 18.40 5.83 12.98
C VAL A 894 19.88 5.56 13.22
N GLU A 895 20.28 5.43 14.49
CA GLU A 895 21.65 5.09 14.89
C GLU A 895 22.07 3.72 14.35
N LEU A 896 21.14 2.75 14.29
CA LEU A 896 21.40 1.46 13.65
C LEU A 896 21.56 1.60 12.13
N ALA A 897 20.68 2.31 11.42
CA ALA A 897 20.82 2.49 9.97
C ALA A 897 22.16 3.15 9.60
N GLN A 898 22.58 4.17 10.36
CA GLN A 898 23.91 4.79 10.21
C GLN A 898 25.05 3.82 10.52
N ARG A 899 24.90 2.92 11.52
CA ARG A 899 25.89 1.89 11.86
C ARG A 899 25.97 0.80 10.79
N MET A 900 24.84 0.37 10.23
CA MET A 900 24.78 -0.56 9.10
C MET A 900 25.50 0.04 7.90
N LYS A 901 25.17 1.29 7.52
CA LYS A 901 25.82 2.02 6.41
C LYS A 901 27.35 2.16 6.56
N LYS A 902 27.88 2.17 7.79
CA LYS A 902 29.33 2.16 8.06
C LYS A 902 29.98 0.77 7.97
N ARG A 903 29.22 -0.32 8.11
CA ARG A 903 29.69 -1.71 7.97
C ARG A 903 29.60 -2.18 6.52
N ASP A 904 28.46 -1.93 5.90
CA ASP A 904 28.10 -2.30 4.54
C ASP A 904 27.07 -1.28 4.04
N ALA A 905 27.48 -0.45 3.08
CA ALA A 905 26.61 0.57 2.52
C ALA A 905 25.53 -0.02 1.60
N GLY A 906 25.77 -1.21 1.02
CA GLY A 906 24.85 -1.87 0.09
C GLY A 906 23.63 -2.52 0.74
N SER A 907 23.74 -2.90 2.03
CA SER A 907 22.63 -3.49 2.80
C SER A 907 21.98 -2.53 3.82
N ALA A 908 22.35 -1.25 3.79
CA ALA A 908 21.83 -0.24 4.70
C ALA A 908 20.44 0.29 4.28
N PRO A 909 19.47 0.44 5.22
CA PRO A 909 18.15 0.99 4.92
C PRO A 909 18.20 2.45 4.42
N GLY A 910 17.37 2.77 3.43
CA GLY A 910 17.18 4.11 2.89
C GLY A 910 16.09 4.92 3.57
N LEU A 911 15.93 6.18 3.13
CA LEU A 911 14.83 7.04 3.55
C LEU A 911 13.48 6.43 3.13
N GLY A 912 12.54 6.34 4.08
CA GLY A 912 11.23 5.68 3.91
C GLY A 912 11.19 4.21 4.35
N ASP A 913 12.33 3.52 4.40
CA ASP A 913 12.40 2.09 4.73
C ASP A 913 12.06 1.79 6.19
N ARG A 914 11.68 0.53 6.46
CA ARG A 914 11.47 0.03 7.82
C ARG A 914 12.69 -0.74 8.31
N VAL A 915 13.47 -0.11 9.18
CA VAL A 915 14.64 -0.72 9.83
C VAL A 915 14.17 -1.78 10.83
N ALA A 916 14.62 -3.01 10.64
CA ALA A 916 14.44 -4.12 11.57
C ALA A 916 15.59 -4.19 12.58
N TYR A 917 15.28 -4.35 13.86
CA TYR A 917 16.30 -4.42 14.92
C TYR A 917 15.84 -5.23 16.12
N VAL A 918 16.82 -5.71 16.89
CA VAL A 918 16.61 -6.27 18.24
C VAL A 918 17.41 -5.48 19.27
N MET A 919 16.95 -5.52 20.51
CA MET A 919 17.60 -4.89 21.66
C MET A 919 18.62 -5.85 22.31
N ILE A 920 19.90 -5.50 22.22
CA ILE A 920 21.01 -6.24 22.81
C ILE A 920 21.38 -5.74 24.21
N LYS A 921 22.00 -6.60 25.01
CA LYS A 921 22.44 -6.29 26.37
C LYS A 921 23.67 -5.37 26.34
N GLY A 922 23.46 -4.09 26.63
CA GLY A 922 24.52 -3.09 26.78
C GLY A 922 25.15 -3.05 28.18
N ALA A 923 26.05 -2.10 28.39
CA ALA A 923 26.57 -1.78 29.71
C ALA A 923 25.49 -1.15 30.61
N ALA A 924 25.72 -1.14 31.92
CA ALA A 924 24.82 -0.45 32.84
C ALA A 924 24.73 1.05 32.49
N GLY A 925 23.51 1.56 32.31
CA GLY A 925 23.26 2.95 31.91
C GLY A 925 23.29 3.24 30.40
N SER A 926 23.70 2.29 29.54
CA SER A 926 23.68 2.46 28.08
C SER A 926 22.27 2.82 27.57
N LYS A 927 22.19 3.82 26.69
CA LYS A 927 20.92 4.33 26.16
C LYS A 927 20.34 3.34 25.16
N ASN A 928 19.01 3.32 25.04
CA ASN A 928 18.34 2.37 24.15
C ASN A 928 18.73 2.52 22.67
N TYR A 929 19.18 3.70 22.22
CA TYR A 929 19.65 3.89 20.85
C TYR A 929 21.06 3.33 20.58
N GLU A 930 21.88 3.11 21.62
CA GLU A 930 23.15 2.39 21.50
C GLU A 930 22.91 0.88 21.39
N LYS A 931 21.89 0.38 22.12
CA LYS A 931 21.55 -1.03 22.31
C LYS A 931 20.72 -1.69 21.18
N SER A 932 20.44 -1.01 20.08
CA SER A 932 19.78 -1.65 18.92
C SER A 932 20.80 -2.25 17.97
N GLU A 933 20.52 -3.45 17.45
CA GLU A 933 21.40 -4.16 16.51
C GLU A 933 20.62 -4.97 15.46
N ASP A 934 21.24 -5.22 14.30
CA ASP A 934 20.65 -6.02 13.22
C ASP A 934 20.48 -7.50 13.66
N PRO A 935 19.33 -8.15 13.40
CA PRO A 935 19.09 -9.52 13.86
C PRO A 935 20.05 -10.57 13.26
N ILE A 936 20.53 -10.40 12.03
CA ILE A 936 21.48 -11.35 11.41
C ILE A 936 22.84 -11.23 12.10
N TYR A 937 23.33 -10.00 12.28
CA TYR A 937 24.56 -9.72 13.01
C TYR A 937 24.53 -10.33 14.43
N VAL A 938 23.38 -10.25 15.12
CA VAL A 938 23.20 -10.85 16.45
C VAL A 938 23.32 -12.38 16.44
N LEU A 939 22.73 -13.07 15.45
CA LEU A 939 22.82 -14.53 15.32
C LEU A 939 24.24 -15.01 15.00
N GLU A 940 24.93 -14.33 14.09
CA GLU A 940 26.29 -14.67 13.67
C GLU A 940 27.26 -14.52 14.85
N ASN A 941 27.17 -13.39 15.55
CA ASN A 941 28.15 -12.98 16.58
C ASN A 941 27.77 -13.42 18.02
N ASN A 942 26.63 -14.13 18.20
CA ASN A 942 26.05 -14.51 19.50
C ASN A 942 25.89 -13.33 20.47
N VAL A 943 25.40 -12.18 20.00
CA VAL A 943 25.26 -11.02 20.86
C VAL A 943 24.11 -11.24 21.86
N PRO A 944 24.30 -11.08 23.19
CA PRO A 944 23.26 -11.37 24.17
C PRO A 944 22.08 -10.39 24.04
N ILE A 945 20.86 -10.92 24.10
CA ILE A 945 19.62 -10.14 24.07
C ILE A 945 19.34 -9.49 25.44
N ASP A 946 18.80 -8.28 25.45
CA ASP A 946 18.31 -7.61 26.66
C ASP A 946 16.89 -8.12 27.02
N THR A 947 16.81 -9.34 27.57
CA THR A 947 15.53 -9.98 27.93
C THR A 947 14.71 -9.15 28.93
N LYS A 948 15.38 -8.40 29.81
CA LYS A 948 14.73 -7.48 30.75
C LYS A 948 14.05 -6.31 30.04
N TYR A 949 14.66 -5.72 29.01
CA TYR A 949 13.99 -4.71 28.17
C TYR A 949 12.69 -5.26 27.57
N TYR A 950 12.67 -6.49 27.05
CA TYR A 950 11.43 -7.06 26.48
C TYR A 950 10.36 -7.33 27.55
N LEU A 951 10.74 -7.72 28.76
CA LEU A 951 9.80 -7.83 29.87
C LEU A 951 9.23 -6.45 30.26
N ASP A 952 10.09 -5.53 30.66
CA ASP A 952 9.71 -4.26 31.30
C ASP A 952 9.12 -3.23 30.30
N ASN A 953 9.67 -3.16 29.09
CA ASN A 953 9.30 -2.14 28.11
C ASN A 953 8.32 -2.63 27.03
N GLN A 954 8.26 -3.93 26.73
CA GLN A 954 7.41 -4.48 25.66
C GLN A 954 6.21 -5.28 26.20
N LEU A 955 6.38 -6.19 27.17
CA LEU A 955 5.29 -7.05 27.68
C LEU A 955 4.53 -6.48 28.88
N ALA A 956 5.21 -5.90 29.87
CA ALA A 956 4.61 -5.52 31.15
C ALA A 956 3.42 -4.56 31.00
N LYS A 957 3.59 -3.45 30.26
CA LYS A 957 2.55 -2.41 30.13
C LYS A 957 1.32 -2.88 29.32
N PRO A 958 1.43 -3.64 28.22
CA PRO A 958 0.27 -4.22 27.55
C PRO A 958 -0.45 -5.29 28.38
N LEU A 959 0.28 -6.12 29.13
CA LEU A 959 -0.32 -7.14 30.01
C LEU A 959 -1.09 -6.50 31.18
N GLY A 960 -0.48 -5.54 31.88
CA GLY A 960 -1.13 -4.80 32.96
C GLY A 960 -2.48 -4.21 32.52
N ARG A 961 -2.51 -3.49 31.40
CA ARG A 961 -3.73 -2.93 30.80
C ARG A 961 -4.88 -3.91 30.54
N ILE A 962 -4.60 -5.20 30.39
CA ILE A 962 -5.60 -6.24 30.12
C ILE A 962 -6.00 -6.96 31.40
N PHE A 963 -5.06 -7.23 32.30
CA PHE A 963 -5.32 -7.95 33.54
C PHE A 963 -5.75 -7.04 34.71
N GLU A 964 -5.33 -5.77 34.76
CA GLU A 964 -5.76 -4.79 35.78
C GLU A 964 -7.30 -4.67 35.86
N PRO A 965 -8.06 -4.54 34.74
CA PRO A 965 -9.52 -4.43 34.80
C PRO A 965 -10.26 -5.74 35.15
N ILE A 966 -9.55 -6.86 35.25
CA ILE A 966 -10.11 -8.21 35.47
C ILE A 966 -9.72 -8.76 36.85
N LEU A 967 -8.45 -8.58 37.24
CA LEU A 967 -7.86 -9.16 38.46
C LEU A 967 -7.53 -8.11 39.54
N GLY A 968 -7.55 -6.83 39.21
CA GLY A 968 -7.01 -5.76 40.04
C GLY A 968 -5.48 -5.61 39.91
N GLU A 969 -4.98 -4.42 40.24
CA GLU A 969 -3.58 -4.02 40.03
C GLU A 969 -2.56 -4.92 40.75
N THR A 970 -2.83 -5.33 41.99
CA THR A 970 -1.92 -6.16 42.79
C THR A 970 -1.73 -7.56 42.18
N LYS A 971 -2.82 -8.23 41.76
CA LYS A 971 -2.74 -9.52 41.07
C LYS A 971 -2.13 -9.39 39.68
N ALA A 972 -2.49 -8.36 38.90
CA ALA A 972 -1.89 -8.14 37.58
C ALA A 972 -0.36 -7.96 37.67
N ASN A 973 0.13 -7.19 38.64
CA ASN A 973 1.57 -7.02 38.88
C ASN A 973 2.26 -8.32 39.33
N SER A 974 1.56 -9.22 40.03
CA SER A 974 2.12 -10.55 40.41
C SER A 974 2.42 -11.47 39.20
N LEU A 975 1.88 -11.18 38.01
CA LEU A 975 2.25 -11.91 36.79
C LEU A 975 3.68 -11.58 36.32
N LEU A 976 4.21 -10.41 36.70
CA LEU A 976 5.52 -9.91 36.27
C LEU A 976 6.66 -10.28 37.22
N ALA A 977 6.37 -10.82 38.41
CA ALA A 977 7.35 -11.22 39.41
C ALA A 977 6.88 -12.46 40.17
N GLY A 978 7.70 -13.51 40.21
CA GLY A 978 7.32 -14.75 40.91
C GLY A 978 8.42 -15.80 40.87
N ALA A 979 8.05 -17.07 41.04
CA ALA A 979 9.00 -18.19 40.89
C ALA A 979 9.50 -18.31 39.43
N HIS A 980 8.61 -18.08 38.46
CA HIS A 980 8.86 -18.13 37.01
C HIS A 980 9.90 -17.11 36.53
N THR A 981 10.14 -16.02 37.27
CA THR A 981 11.09 -14.97 36.92
C THR A 981 12.46 -15.09 37.58
N ARG A 982 12.69 -16.11 38.43
CA ARG A 982 13.96 -16.27 39.18
C ARG A 982 15.07 -16.90 38.35
N THR A 983 14.74 -17.68 37.33
CA THR A 983 15.70 -18.37 36.46
C THR A 983 15.97 -17.54 35.21
N ILE A 984 17.15 -16.92 35.14
CA ILE A 984 17.60 -16.12 33.99
C ILE A 984 18.77 -16.83 33.31
N ALA A 985 18.66 -17.07 32.01
CA ALA A 985 19.76 -17.58 31.19
C ALA A 985 20.35 -16.45 30.34
N VAL A 986 21.68 -16.36 30.28
CA VAL A 986 22.40 -15.36 29.50
C VAL A 986 23.43 -16.06 28.63
N SER A 987 23.32 -15.93 27.30
CA SER A 987 24.34 -16.43 26.37
C SER A 987 25.67 -15.71 26.58
N ALA A 988 26.78 -16.44 26.48
CA ALA A 988 28.10 -15.84 26.45
C ALA A 988 28.39 -15.28 25.04
N PRO A 989 28.80 -14.00 24.90
CA PRO A 989 29.15 -13.44 23.59
C PRO A 989 30.41 -14.10 23.02
N THR A 990 30.40 -14.47 21.74
CA THR A 990 31.60 -14.94 21.02
C THR A 990 32.50 -13.80 20.55
N VAL A 991 32.08 -12.55 20.69
CA VAL A 991 32.81 -11.37 20.19
C VAL A 991 33.03 -10.35 21.31
N GLY A 992 34.27 -9.88 21.44
CA GLY A 992 34.71 -8.88 22.41
C GLY A 992 36.18 -9.07 22.76
N GLY A 993 36.90 -7.97 23.03
CA GLY A 993 38.35 -8.01 23.29
C GLY A 993 38.73 -8.94 24.44
N LEU A 994 37.94 -8.94 25.53
CA LEU A 994 38.17 -9.79 26.69
C LEU A 994 37.81 -11.28 26.43
N MET A 995 36.75 -11.54 25.66
CA MET A 995 36.25 -12.90 25.42
C MET A 995 37.20 -13.76 24.58
N LYS A 996 38.05 -13.14 23.75
CA LYS A 996 39.12 -13.85 23.03
C LYS A 996 40.15 -14.54 23.95
N PHE A 997 40.26 -14.10 25.21
CA PHE A 997 41.18 -14.66 26.20
C PHE A 997 40.47 -15.55 27.25
N ALA A 998 39.15 -15.73 27.14
CA ALA A 998 38.38 -16.50 28.11
C ALA A 998 38.50 -18.02 27.87
N LYS A 999 39.21 -18.74 28.76
CA LYS A 999 39.31 -20.20 28.70
C LYS A 999 38.06 -20.86 29.28
N LYS A 1000 37.23 -21.48 28.42
CA LYS A 1000 35.99 -22.18 28.83
C LYS A 1000 36.34 -23.37 29.74
N THR A 1001 36.04 -23.25 31.03
CA THR A 1001 36.13 -24.38 31.97
C THR A 1001 34.88 -25.23 31.81
N GLN A 1002 35.02 -26.52 31.49
CA GLN A 1002 33.88 -27.42 31.39
C GLN A 1002 33.30 -27.72 32.79
N THR A 1003 32.00 -28.05 32.82
CA THR A 1003 31.28 -28.37 34.06
C THR A 1003 30.52 -29.68 33.90
N CYS A 1004 30.39 -30.43 35.00
CA CYS A 1004 29.59 -31.63 35.07
C CYS A 1004 28.13 -31.32 34.69
N MET A 1005 27.56 -32.08 33.76
CA MET A 1005 26.18 -31.84 33.32
C MET A 1005 25.15 -32.04 34.44
N GLY A 1006 25.38 -32.99 35.34
CA GLY A 1006 24.53 -33.28 36.50
C GLY A 1006 24.57 -32.21 37.59
N CYS A 1007 25.73 -32.00 38.22
CA CYS A 1007 25.87 -31.15 39.42
C CYS A 1007 26.51 -29.77 39.18
N LYS A 1008 26.91 -29.44 37.94
CA LYS A 1008 27.62 -28.20 37.56
C LYS A 1008 28.99 -27.96 38.21
N LYS A 1009 29.54 -28.92 38.95
CA LYS A 1009 30.94 -28.94 39.45
C LYS A 1009 31.91 -28.70 38.29
N PRO A 1010 32.88 -27.76 38.39
CA PRO A 1010 33.92 -27.57 37.37
C PRO A 1010 34.78 -28.81 37.20
N LEU A 1011 34.92 -29.29 35.96
CA LEU A 1011 35.73 -30.44 35.61
C LEU A 1011 37.17 -29.97 35.43
N ARG A 1012 38.02 -30.27 36.42
CA ARG A 1012 39.43 -29.80 36.48
C ARG A 1012 40.45 -30.94 36.45
N GLY A 1013 40.03 -32.19 36.71
CA GLY A 1013 40.88 -33.37 36.58
C GLY A 1013 41.24 -33.62 35.11
N LYS A 1014 42.43 -34.17 34.85
CA LYS A 1014 42.94 -34.36 33.48
C LYS A 1014 42.00 -35.24 32.64
N GLU A 1015 41.50 -36.32 33.25
CA GLU A 1015 40.54 -37.27 32.65
C GLU A 1015 39.10 -36.71 32.65
N GLU A 1016 38.65 -36.08 33.75
CA GLU A 1016 37.31 -35.47 33.82
C GLU A 1016 37.12 -34.26 32.88
N SER A 1017 38.20 -33.57 32.47
CA SER A 1017 38.09 -32.27 31.80
C SER A 1017 37.48 -32.29 30.40
N GLU A 1018 37.48 -33.44 29.73
CA GLU A 1018 36.90 -33.65 28.39
C GLU A 1018 35.51 -34.31 28.47
N GLY A 1019 35.22 -35.05 29.56
CA GLY A 1019 33.95 -35.75 29.82
C GLY A 1019 32.72 -34.84 30.03
N ALA A 1020 31.53 -35.44 30.12
CA ALA A 1020 30.27 -34.75 30.42
C ALA A 1020 29.96 -34.73 31.92
N VAL A 1021 30.38 -35.75 32.69
CA VAL A 1021 30.11 -35.85 34.13
C VAL A 1021 31.37 -35.74 34.99
N CYS A 1022 31.18 -35.61 36.31
CA CYS A 1022 32.24 -35.88 37.27
C CYS A 1022 32.00 -37.27 37.86
N SER A 1023 33.06 -37.83 38.47
CA SER A 1023 33.04 -38.99 39.36
C SER A 1023 31.76 -39.12 40.20
N ASP A 1024 31.37 -38.07 40.95
CA ASP A 1024 30.17 -38.07 41.81
C ASP A 1024 28.83 -38.30 41.06
N CYS A 1025 28.80 -38.00 39.75
CA CYS A 1025 27.63 -38.14 38.89
C CYS A 1025 27.73 -39.31 37.90
N ALA A 1026 28.82 -40.09 37.92
CA ALA A 1026 29.00 -41.26 37.06
C ALA A 1026 27.83 -42.27 37.11
N PRO A 1027 27.22 -42.59 38.28
CA PRO A 1027 26.06 -43.48 38.33
C PRO A 1027 24.81 -42.98 37.58
N ARG A 1028 24.76 -41.68 37.23
CA ARG A 1028 23.64 -41.05 36.53
C ARG A 1028 23.93 -40.79 35.05
N VAL A 1029 25.04 -41.30 34.51
CA VAL A 1029 25.42 -41.11 33.09
C VAL A 1029 24.32 -41.54 32.14
N GLY A 1030 23.71 -42.71 32.32
CA GLY A 1030 22.62 -43.18 31.44
C GLY A 1030 21.39 -42.26 31.44
N GLU A 1031 21.02 -41.69 32.59
CA GLU A 1031 19.92 -40.71 32.72
C GLU A 1031 20.27 -39.40 31.97
N LEU A 1032 21.47 -38.88 32.20
CA LEU A 1032 21.94 -37.61 31.64
C LEU A 1032 22.21 -37.72 30.13
N TYR A 1033 22.74 -38.86 29.68
CA TYR A 1033 22.93 -39.18 28.26
C TYR A 1033 21.59 -39.24 27.56
N LYS A 1034 20.64 -40.06 28.05
CA LYS A 1034 19.29 -40.15 27.46
C LYS A 1034 18.63 -38.78 27.35
N LYS A 1035 18.65 -37.98 28.42
CA LYS A 1035 18.08 -36.63 28.42
C LYS A 1035 18.74 -35.68 27.39
N THR A 1036 20.03 -35.85 27.13
CA THR A 1036 20.77 -35.07 26.13
C THR A 1036 20.48 -35.58 24.71
N LEU A 1037 20.36 -36.91 24.53
CA LEU A 1037 19.98 -37.56 23.28
C LEU A 1037 18.56 -37.18 22.86
N ASP A 1038 17.59 -37.23 23.77
CA ASP A 1038 16.19 -36.81 23.53
C ASP A 1038 16.16 -35.33 23.04
N LYS A 1039 16.92 -34.45 23.69
CA LYS A 1039 17.10 -33.03 23.29
C LYS A 1039 17.71 -32.90 21.89
N VAL A 1040 18.71 -33.70 21.54
CA VAL A 1040 19.33 -33.69 20.20
C VAL A 1040 18.32 -34.17 19.15
N SER A 1041 17.58 -35.25 19.42
CA SER A 1041 16.56 -35.78 18.51
C SER A 1041 15.46 -34.75 18.19
N ASP A 1042 14.96 -34.04 19.21
CA ASP A 1042 14.00 -32.94 19.02
C ASP A 1042 14.56 -31.83 18.12
N LEU A 1043 15.85 -31.50 18.28
CA LEU A 1043 16.53 -30.48 17.47
C LEU A 1043 16.80 -30.95 16.03
N GLU A 1044 17.11 -32.22 15.81
CA GLU A 1044 17.23 -32.84 14.48
C GLU A 1044 15.89 -32.82 13.73
N VAL A 1045 14.80 -33.24 14.39
CA VAL A 1045 13.45 -33.19 13.82
C VAL A 1045 13.05 -31.76 13.47
N ARG A 1046 13.36 -30.79 14.35
CA ARG A 1046 13.11 -29.36 14.09
C ARG A 1046 13.95 -28.82 12.93
N PHE A 1047 15.23 -29.16 12.87
CA PHE A 1047 16.13 -28.79 11.78
C PHE A 1047 15.62 -29.33 10.43
N GLY A 1048 15.35 -30.64 10.35
CA GLY A 1048 14.86 -31.29 9.13
C GLY A 1048 13.55 -30.68 8.65
N ARG A 1049 12.56 -30.48 9.54
CA ARG A 1049 11.28 -29.84 9.19
C ARG A 1049 11.45 -28.45 8.60
N LEU A 1050 12.32 -27.60 9.19
CA LEU A 1050 12.52 -26.23 8.72
C LEU A 1050 13.26 -26.18 7.37
N TRP A 1051 14.33 -26.97 7.20
CA TRP A 1051 15.10 -26.98 5.95
C TRP A 1051 14.36 -27.64 4.79
N THR A 1052 13.64 -28.74 5.00
CA THR A 1052 12.77 -29.32 3.97
C THR A 1052 11.60 -28.39 3.61
N GLN A 1053 11.06 -27.61 4.55
CA GLN A 1053 10.06 -26.60 4.22
C GLN A 1053 10.64 -25.48 3.34
N CYS A 1054 11.90 -25.09 3.55
CA CYS A 1054 12.58 -24.17 2.63
C CYS A 1054 12.75 -24.77 1.21
N GLN A 1055 13.12 -26.04 1.07
CA GLN A 1055 13.20 -26.72 -0.23
C GLN A 1055 11.84 -26.74 -0.96
N ARG A 1056 10.75 -26.99 -0.23
CA ARG A 1056 9.38 -26.90 -0.80
C ARG A 1056 9.02 -25.48 -1.24
N CYS A 1057 9.35 -24.47 -0.44
CA CYS A 1057 9.08 -23.06 -0.76
C CYS A 1057 9.90 -22.55 -1.95
N GLN A 1058 11.15 -23.01 -2.07
CA GLN A 1058 12.00 -22.80 -3.24
C GLN A 1058 11.48 -23.56 -4.46
N GLY A 1059 10.91 -24.75 -4.25
CA GLY A 1059 10.40 -25.63 -5.29
C GLY A 1059 11.40 -26.66 -5.81
N SER A 1060 12.66 -26.63 -5.39
CA SER A 1060 13.69 -27.58 -5.79
C SER A 1060 14.17 -28.39 -4.59
N MET A 1061 14.36 -29.70 -4.78
CA MET A 1061 14.98 -30.59 -3.80
C MET A 1061 16.47 -30.82 -4.08
N HIS A 1062 16.96 -30.42 -5.26
CA HIS A 1062 18.32 -30.71 -5.75
C HIS A 1062 19.21 -29.46 -5.84
N CYS A 1063 18.63 -28.27 -5.69
CA CYS A 1063 19.37 -27.01 -5.64
C CYS A 1063 19.54 -26.55 -4.19
N GLU A 1064 20.60 -25.79 -3.90
CA GLU A 1064 20.74 -25.09 -2.63
C GLU A 1064 19.67 -24.01 -2.46
N VAL A 1065 19.17 -23.85 -1.22
CA VAL A 1065 18.18 -22.84 -0.82
C VAL A 1065 18.85 -21.48 -0.67
N ILE A 1066 18.59 -20.56 -1.61
CA ILE A 1066 19.22 -19.24 -1.65
C ILE A 1066 18.15 -18.18 -1.38
N CYS A 1067 17.63 -18.18 -0.15
CA CYS A 1067 16.59 -17.25 0.29
C CYS A 1067 17.10 -16.31 1.38
N SER A 1068 16.95 -15.00 1.16
CA SER A 1068 17.36 -13.91 2.04
C SER A 1068 16.18 -13.19 2.72
N SER A 1069 14.95 -13.72 2.59
CA SER A 1069 13.75 -12.99 2.99
C SER A 1069 13.59 -12.85 4.51
N LYS A 1070 13.99 -11.69 5.03
CA LYS A 1070 13.92 -11.31 6.45
C LYS A 1070 12.50 -11.31 7.02
N ASP A 1071 11.49 -11.17 6.16
CA ASP A 1071 10.06 -11.21 6.54
C ASP A 1071 9.50 -12.63 6.72
N CYS A 1072 10.20 -13.67 6.24
CA CYS A 1072 9.75 -15.05 6.41
C CYS A 1072 10.02 -15.53 7.86
N PRO A 1073 9.03 -16.07 8.59
CA PRO A 1073 9.25 -16.54 9.97
C PRO A 1073 10.30 -17.67 10.04
N ILE A 1074 10.42 -18.48 8.99
CA ILE A 1074 11.39 -19.58 8.92
C ILE A 1074 12.84 -19.06 8.78
N PHE A 1075 13.05 -17.86 8.22
CA PHE A 1075 14.38 -17.35 7.85
C PHE A 1075 15.36 -17.31 9.03
N TYR A 1076 14.96 -16.73 10.16
CA TYR A 1076 15.75 -16.73 11.39
C TYR A 1076 15.68 -18.07 12.14
N MET A 1077 14.50 -18.72 12.13
CA MET A 1077 14.28 -19.99 12.85
C MET A 1077 15.18 -21.13 12.35
N ARG A 1078 15.42 -21.25 11.03
CA ARG A 1078 16.28 -22.30 10.44
C ARG A 1078 17.76 -22.11 10.80
N MET A 1079 18.22 -20.85 10.89
CA MET A 1079 19.59 -20.51 11.27
C MET A 1079 19.81 -20.78 12.76
N LYS A 1080 18.83 -20.42 13.61
CA LYS A 1080 18.85 -20.80 15.02
C LYS A 1080 18.81 -22.32 15.21
N ALA A 1081 17.93 -23.04 14.53
CA ALA A 1081 17.82 -24.50 14.66
C ALA A 1081 19.11 -25.22 14.25
N LYS A 1082 19.79 -24.76 13.19
CA LYS A 1082 21.13 -25.25 12.81
C LYS A 1082 22.12 -25.08 13.96
N LYS A 1083 22.22 -23.88 14.52
CA LYS A 1083 23.17 -23.56 15.60
C LYS A 1083 22.88 -24.29 16.90
N ASP A 1084 21.60 -24.36 17.30
CA ASP A 1084 21.15 -25.09 18.48
C ASP A 1084 21.49 -26.58 18.36
N LEU A 1085 21.33 -27.17 17.17
CA LEU A 1085 21.70 -28.57 16.89
C LEU A 1085 23.23 -28.77 16.90
N GLU A 1086 24.00 -27.89 16.26
CA GLU A 1086 25.48 -27.94 16.30
C GLU A 1086 26.03 -27.87 17.73
N ASP A 1087 25.45 -27.02 18.58
CA ASP A 1087 25.89 -26.89 19.97
C ASP A 1087 25.38 -28.03 20.87
N ALA A 1088 24.18 -28.56 20.64
CA ALA A 1088 23.68 -29.75 21.34
C ALA A 1088 24.44 -31.03 20.94
N GLY A 1089 24.88 -31.16 19.68
CA GLY A 1089 25.75 -32.25 19.23
C GLY A 1089 27.11 -32.23 19.94
N LYS A 1090 27.74 -31.05 20.07
CA LYS A 1090 28.97 -30.86 20.86
C LYS A 1090 28.78 -31.13 22.36
N GLU A 1091 27.56 -30.97 22.89
CA GLU A 1091 27.24 -31.39 24.25
C GLU A 1091 27.16 -32.92 24.35
N LEU A 1092 26.51 -33.58 23.39
CA LEU A 1092 26.36 -35.05 23.37
C LEU A 1092 27.71 -35.77 23.23
N THR A 1093 28.61 -35.29 22.37
CA THR A 1093 29.94 -35.89 22.18
C THR A 1093 30.85 -35.82 23.41
N ARG A 1094 30.48 -35.08 24.46
CA ARG A 1094 31.25 -35.09 25.73
C ARG A 1094 31.10 -36.40 26.49
N PHE A 1095 29.99 -37.11 26.30
CA PHE A 1095 29.79 -38.42 26.94
C PHE A 1095 30.72 -39.49 26.36
N ASP A 1096 31.20 -39.33 25.12
CA ASP A 1096 32.16 -40.24 24.47
C ASP A 1096 33.52 -40.28 25.21
N PHE A 1097 33.80 -39.28 26.07
CA PHE A 1097 35.02 -39.18 26.90
C PHE A 1097 34.79 -39.57 28.37
N ASP A 1098 33.55 -39.87 28.78
CA ASP A 1098 33.28 -40.38 30.12
C ASP A 1098 33.57 -41.90 30.19
N GLN A 1099 34.52 -42.33 31.01
CA GLN A 1099 34.82 -43.76 31.24
C GLN A 1099 33.59 -44.59 31.68
N ALA A 1100 32.59 -43.95 32.29
CA ALA A 1100 31.34 -44.59 32.70
C ALA A 1100 30.30 -44.73 31.56
N ALA A 1101 30.56 -44.16 30.38
CA ALA A 1101 29.78 -44.34 29.16
C ALA A 1101 30.44 -45.33 28.17
N ILE A 1102 31.77 -45.47 28.23
CA ILE A 1102 32.55 -46.43 27.44
C ILE A 1102 32.38 -47.83 28.05
N TRP A 1103 31.84 -48.76 27.27
CA TRP A 1103 31.74 -50.21 27.59
C TRP A 1103 32.92 -50.98 27.00
#